data_AF-A0AAN7M8F8-F1
#
_entry.id   AF-A0AAN7M8F8-F1
#
_cell.length_a   1.000
_cell.length_b   1.000
_cell.length_c   1.000
_cell.angle_alpha   90.00
_cell.angle_beta   90.00
_cell.angle_gamma   90.00
#
_symmetry.space_group_name_H-M   'P 1'
#
loop_
_entity.id
_entity.type
_entity.pdbx_description
1 polymer ?
#
loop_
_entity_poly.entity_id
_entity_poly.type
_entity_poly.pdbx_seq_one_letter_code
_entity_poly.pdbx_strand_id
1 'polypeptide(L)'
;MSMYGRDPWGGPLEIHAADSATDDDRSRNLQDYDRAALSRPLDETQQSWLLGPGEQKKKKYVDLGCIIVSRKIFLWMVGTLLVSGFLAGFITLIVKTVPRHDHPHAPVDNYTLALRKALMFFNAQRSGKLPKHNNVSWRGNSCLQDGKSDPSTLMKDLVGGYYDAGDAIKFNFPASFAMTMLSWSVIEYSAKYEAAGELNHVKDIIKWGADYFLKTFNSSADTIDRVVAQVGVGDTSGGSTTPNDHYCWMRPEDIDYDRPATECHSCSDLSAEMAAALASASIVFKDNKAYSQKLVHGARTLFKFSRDQRGRYSAGGSDAALFYNSSSYWDEFVWGGAWLYFATGNTSYLQLATTPGIAKHAGAFWGGPDYGVLSWDNKLTGAQVLLSRLRLFLSPGYPYEEILSTFHNQTGIIMCSYLPIFTSFNRTKGGLIQLNHGRPQPLQYVVNAAFLASVYSDYLDAADTPGWYCGPNFYSTDVLRDFARTQTHAHPRSNSSSCLPLSQLPGFSNIDLKIIPSAIRYTTRIFPPLMKMHKPPEEIVKQDSNLDNNARDSTEYARLVVSNESAGTVEADVPQSQGAESNKYFMWWIKALTLFVVTAVAVFILLKWGVPFVFEKVLIPIMQWEATAFGRPVLAIVLVASLALFPVFLIPSGPSMWLAGMIFGYGWGFVIIMVGTTIGMVVPYFIGLMFRERIHQWLERWPRKAAMLRLAGEGSWFHQFRVVAIFRVSPFPYTIFNYAVVVTRLRFWPYLWGSIAGMVPEAFIYIYSGRLIRTFADVQYGNHQLTTVEIMYNFISLVIAVVTTVAFTIYAKRALNELEMNEAEGAAQDSSDVTFELEKIRVEVPRHLSLTAPNFS
;
A
#
# COMPACT_ATOMS: atom_id res chain seq x y z
N MET A 1 -35.98 -2.14 -13.95
CA MET A 1 -34.70 -1.43 -14.14
C MET A 1 -33.70 -2.08 -13.20
N SER A 2 -32.73 -2.85 -13.71
CA SER A 2 -31.88 -3.73 -12.89
C SER A 2 -30.69 -2.95 -12.32
N MET A 3 -30.62 -2.80 -10.99
CA MET A 3 -29.43 -2.27 -10.32
C MET A 3 -28.36 -3.37 -10.25
N TYR A 4 -27.31 -3.22 -11.05
CA TYR A 4 -26.07 -3.99 -10.86
C TYR A 4 -25.39 -3.53 -9.58
N GLY A 5 -25.51 -4.33 -8.51
CA GLY A 5 -24.81 -4.09 -7.25
C GLY A 5 -23.30 -4.29 -7.43
N ARG A 6 -22.50 -3.37 -6.87
CA ARG A 6 -21.05 -3.58 -6.66
C ARG A 6 -20.85 -4.67 -5.59
N ASP A 7 -19.72 -5.37 -5.66
CA ASP A 7 -19.33 -6.32 -4.59
C ASP A 7 -19.25 -5.54 -3.26
N PRO A 8 -19.97 -5.95 -2.19
CA PRO A 8 -19.86 -5.31 -0.89
C PRO A 8 -18.43 -5.26 -0.32
N TRP A 9 -17.52 -6.08 -0.84
CA TRP A 9 -16.12 -6.17 -0.42
C TRP A 9 -15.15 -5.33 -1.27
N GLY A 10 -15.66 -4.50 -2.20
CA GLY A 10 -14.84 -3.46 -2.86
C GLY A 10 -13.97 -3.92 -4.03
N GLY A 11 -14.12 -5.17 -4.49
CA GLY A 11 -13.44 -5.68 -5.68
C GLY A 11 -14.18 -5.35 -7.00
N PRO A 12 -13.46 -5.32 -8.15
CA PRO A 12 -14.11 -5.32 -9.46
C PRO A 12 -14.87 -6.63 -9.67
N LEU A 13 -16.07 -6.52 -10.25
CA LEU A 13 -17.03 -7.61 -10.32
C LEU A 13 -17.08 -8.17 -11.75
N GLU A 14 -16.29 -9.21 -12.02
CA GLU A 14 -16.38 -9.98 -13.26
C GLU A 14 -17.52 -11.01 -13.18
N ILE A 15 -18.68 -10.66 -13.74
CA ILE A 15 -19.70 -11.63 -14.13
C ILE A 15 -19.36 -12.09 -15.56
N HIS A 16 -19.03 -13.38 -15.70
CA HIS A 16 -19.20 -14.05 -16.98
C HIS A 16 -20.70 -14.10 -17.30
N ALA A 17 -21.09 -13.37 -18.35
CA ALA A 17 -22.36 -13.63 -19.02
C ALA A 17 -22.33 -15.02 -19.66
N ALA A 18 -23.51 -15.65 -19.74
CA ALA A 18 -23.66 -17.08 -20.00
C ALA A 18 -23.35 -17.52 -21.44
N ASP A 19 -23.29 -18.84 -21.61
CA ASP A 19 -23.19 -19.54 -22.89
C ASP A 19 -24.21 -19.05 -23.94
N SER A 20 -23.70 -18.74 -25.13
CA SER A 20 -24.44 -18.90 -26.38
C SER A 20 -23.47 -19.33 -27.48
N ALA A 21 -23.10 -20.61 -27.47
CA ALA A 21 -22.32 -21.22 -28.55
C ALA A 21 -23.25 -21.67 -29.68
N THR A 22 -23.08 -21.08 -30.88
CA THR A 22 -23.29 -21.72 -32.19
C THR A 22 -22.63 -20.87 -33.28
N ASP A 23 -21.70 -21.49 -34.01
CA ASP A 23 -21.27 -21.21 -35.39
C ASP A 23 -20.69 -19.80 -35.73
N ASP A 24 -19.74 -19.65 -36.66
CA ASP A 24 -19.39 -20.52 -37.78
C ASP A 24 -17.89 -20.47 -38.11
N ASP A 25 -17.33 -21.57 -38.64
CA ASP A 25 -15.88 -21.78 -38.82
C ASP A 25 -15.49 -21.93 -40.30
N ARG A 26 -15.16 -20.81 -40.97
CA ARG A 26 -14.51 -20.70 -42.31
C ARG A 26 -14.31 -19.21 -42.66
N SER A 27 -13.24 -18.74 -43.30
CA SER A 27 -12.18 -19.46 -44.04
C SER A 27 -10.95 -18.60 -44.38
N ARG A 28 -9.82 -19.30 -44.60
CA ARG A 28 -8.72 -18.99 -45.54
C ARG A 28 -7.83 -17.75 -45.36
N ASN A 29 -6.58 -18.05 -44.98
CA ASN A 29 -5.34 -17.65 -45.63
C ASN A 29 -5.45 -16.76 -46.88
N LEU A 30 -4.68 -15.67 -46.90
CA LEU A 30 -3.71 -15.45 -47.97
C LEU A 30 -2.52 -14.61 -47.47
N GLN A 31 -1.32 -15.14 -47.64
CA GLN A 31 -0.06 -14.42 -47.52
C GLN A 31 0.66 -14.50 -48.87
N ASP A 32 1.62 -13.59 -49.07
CA ASP A 32 2.70 -13.64 -50.05
C ASP A 32 2.52 -13.14 -51.50
N TYR A 33 3.36 -12.13 -51.80
CA TYR A 33 4.13 -11.84 -53.02
C TYR A 33 3.39 -11.76 -54.39
N ASP A 34 3.65 -10.72 -55.19
CA ASP A 34 4.84 -10.77 -56.04
C ASP A 34 5.49 -9.41 -56.40
N ARG A 35 6.80 -9.44 -56.67
CA ARG A 35 7.59 -8.28 -57.15
C ARG A 35 8.80 -8.73 -57.98
N ALA A 36 8.62 -8.86 -59.29
CA ALA A 36 9.74 -9.08 -60.21
C ALA A 36 9.52 -8.42 -61.58
N ALA A 37 10.37 -7.44 -61.90
CA ALA A 37 10.72 -7.06 -63.27
C ALA A 37 12.23 -6.75 -63.29
N LEU A 38 12.95 -7.41 -64.20
CA LEU A 38 14.41 -7.39 -64.33
C LEU A 38 14.88 -6.11 -65.08
N SER A 39 16.15 -5.70 -65.23
CA SER A 39 17.41 -6.46 -65.36
C SER A 39 18.66 -5.56 -65.22
N ARG A 40 19.85 -6.19 -65.14
CA ARG A 40 21.23 -5.65 -65.33
C ARG A 40 21.76 -6.10 -66.72
N PRO A 41 22.97 -5.73 -67.26
CA PRO A 41 24.20 -5.26 -66.59
C PRO A 41 24.98 -4.11 -67.32
N LEU A 42 26.26 -3.94 -66.95
CA LEU A 42 27.28 -3.00 -67.48
C LEU A 42 27.75 -3.36 -68.92
N ASP A 43 28.28 -2.40 -69.69
CA ASP A 43 29.75 -2.21 -69.80
C ASP A 43 30.22 -0.86 -70.39
N GLU A 44 31.53 -0.59 -70.26
CA GLU A 44 32.26 0.62 -70.66
C GLU A 44 32.49 0.79 -72.17
N THR A 45 32.66 2.04 -72.63
CA THR A 45 33.82 2.42 -73.48
C THR A 45 34.13 3.93 -73.40
N GLN A 46 35.39 4.24 -73.07
CA GLN A 46 36.32 5.23 -73.66
C GLN A 46 35.76 6.25 -74.69
N GLN A 47 36.23 7.51 -74.87
CA GLN A 47 37.26 8.43 -74.33
C GLN A 47 37.07 9.78 -75.10
N SER A 48 37.66 10.96 -74.85
CA SER A 48 38.31 11.68 -73.73
C SER A 48 38.44 13.18 -74.16
N TRP A 49 38.57 14.20 -73.29
CA TRP A 49 39.83 14.89 -72.90
C TRP A 49 39.48 16.16 -72.06
N LEU A 50 40.47 16.66 -71.29
CA LEU A 50 40.71 18.07 -70.87
C LEU A 50 39.99 18.74 -69.66
N LEU A 51 40.85 19.08 -68.67
CA LEU A 51 40.86 20.23 -67.73
C LEU A 51 40.11 20.19 -66.38
N GLY A 52 40.89 20.28 -65.29
CA GLY A 52 40.56 21.02 -64.06
C GLY A 52 39.87 20.25 -62.91
N PRO A 53 40.42 20.25 -61.66
CA PRO A 53 39.86 19.43 -60.58
C PRO A 53 38.80 20.13 -59.71
N GLY A 54 37.81 19.36 -59.26
CA GLY A 54 36.88 19.70 -58.17
C GLY A 54 36.89 18.63 -57.08
N GLU A 55 36.87 19.04 -55.81
CA GLU A 55 37.08 18.17 -54.63
C GLU A 55 35.98 17.12 -54.41
N GLN A 56 36.34 15.96 -53.81
CA GLN A 56 35.35 15.03 -53.23
C GLN A 56 35.46 14.87 -51.71
N LYS A 57 34.34 15.09 -51.00
CA LYS A 57 34.15 14.75 -49.58
C LYS A 57 33.40 13.41 -49.45
N LYS A 58 33.86 12.54 -48.54
CA LYS A 58 33.42 11.12 -48.43
C LYS A 58 32.01 10.96 -47.81
N LYS A 59 31.25 9.97 -48.29
CA LYS A 59 29.86 9.64 -47.90
C LYS A 59 29.72 9.14 -46.45
N LYS A 60 28.59 9.41 -45.77
CA LYS A 60 28.48 9.41 -44.28
C LYS A 60 27.22 8.72 -43.67
N TYR A 61 26.55 7.80 -44.38
CA TYR A 61 25.31 7.15 -43.92
C TYR A 61 25.33 5.63 -44.09
N VAL A 62 24.51 4.93 -43.30
CA VAL A 62 24.25 3.49 -43.42
C VAL A 62 22.73 3.33 -43.51
N ASP A 63 22.27 2.48 -44.44
CA ASP A 63 20.86 2.31 -44.76
C ASP A 63 20.35 0.96 -44.22
N LEU A 64 19.20 0.99 -43.55
CA LEU A 64 18.56 -0.16 -42.90
C LEU A 64 17.05 -0.15 -43.21
N GLY A 65 16.72 -0.34 -44.49
CA GLY A 65 15.41 -0.77 -45.00
C GLY A 65 14.25 0.23 -44.93
N CYS A 66 14.15 1.04 -43.87
CA CYS A 66 13.11 2.04 -43.68
C CYS A 66 13.59 3.37 -43.04
N ILE A 67 14.80 3.45 -42.49
CA ILE A 67 15.31 4.69 -41.86
C ILE A 67 16.80 4.88 -42.17
N ILE A 68 17.14 6.01 -42.80
CA ILE A 68 18.54 6.41 -43.07
C ILE A 68 19.14 7.02 -41.80
N VAL A 69 20.08 6.32 -41.16
CA VAL A 69 20.74 6.77 -39.92
C VAL A 69 22.21 7.05 -40.19
N SER A 70 22.76 8.15 -39.64
CA SER A 70 24.20 8.42 -39.81
C SER A 70 25.03 7.38 -39.05
N ARG A 71 26.15 6.94 -39.64
CA ARG A 71 26.99 5.87 -39.07
C ARG A 71 27.45 6.15 -37.63
N LYS A 72 27.65 7.43 -37.28
CA LYS A 72 27.98 7.85 -35.91
C LYS A 72 26.79 7.64 -34.95
N ILE A 73 25.57 7.96 -35.37
CA ILE A 73 24.36 7.83 -34.53
C ILE A 73 24.04 6.35 -34.30
N PHE A 74 24.18 5.50 -35.31
CA PHE A 74 24.00 4.05 -35.15
C PHE A 74 25.02 3.45 -34.16
N LEU A 75 26.30 3.79 -34.29
CA LEU A 75 27.35 3.37 -33.35
C LEU A 75 27.09 3.86 -31.91
N TRP A 76 26.62 5.09 -31.74
CA TRP A 76 26.22 5.60 -30.42
C TRP A 76 24.98 4.87 -29.88
N MET A 77 23.94 4.63 -30.68
CA MET A 77 22.73 3.93 -30.22
C MET A 77 23.02 2.49 -29.79
N VAL A 78 23.78 1.74 -30.61
CA VAL A 78 24.23 0.38 -30.28
C VAL A 78 25.17 0.40 -29.06
N GLY A 79 26.06 1.38 -28.97
CA GLY A 79 26.91 1.59 -27.79
C GLY A 79 26.10 1.82 -26.51
N THR A 80 25.10 2.70 -26.53
CA THR A 80 24.24 2.97 -25.36
C THR A 80 23.40 1.75 -24.98
N LEU A 81 22.90 0.97 -25.95
CA LEU A 81 22.18 -0.28 -25.68
C LEU A 81 23.08 -1.38 -25.09
N LEU A 82 24.32 -1.49 -25.55
CA LEU A 82 25.30 -2.41 -24.97
C LEU A 82 25.72 -1.97 -23.56
N VAL A 83 25.92 -0.67 -23.34
CA VAL A 83 26.22 -0.12 -22.00
C VAL A 83 25.03 -0.28 -21.05
N SER A 84 23.79 -0.04 -21.49
CA SER A 84 22.61 -0.23 -20.63
C SER A 84 22.34 -1.71 -20.34
N GLY A 85 22.54 -2.59 -21.33
CA GLY A 85 22.48 -4.05 -21.13
C GLY A 85 23.57 -4.56 -20.19
N PHE A 86 24.80 -4.05 -20.30
CA PHE A 86 25.90 -4.38 -19.39
C PHE A 86 25.66 -3.83 -17.98
N LEU A 87 25.14 -2.60 -17.84
CA LEU A 87 24.81 -2.00 -16.56
C LEU A 87 23.65 -2.77 -15.88
N ALA A 88 22.62 -3.14 -16.63
CA ALA A 88 21.53 -3.98 -16.12
C ALA A 88 22.02 -5.38 -15.72
N GLY A 89 22.88 -6.01 -16.53
CA GLY A 89 23.52 -7.29 -16.21
C GLY A 89 24.39 -7.20 -14.96
N PHE A 90 25.17 -6.12 -14.81
CA PHE A 90 26.04 -5.88 -13.66
C PHE A 90 25.25 -5.58 -12.38
N ILE A 91 24.16 -4.81 -12.46
CA ILE A 91 23.22 -4.60 -11.34
C ILE A 91 22.57 -5.94 -10.96
N THR A 92 22.13 -6.73 -11.93
CA THR A 92 21.54 -8.07 -11.70
C THR A 92 22.55 -9.02 -11.06
N LEU A 93 23.83 -8.96 -11.49
CA LEU A 93 24.92 -9.71 -10.90
C LEU A 93 25.16 -9.29 -9.45
N ILE A 94 25.25 -7.99 -9.16
CA ILE A 94 25.40 -7.44 -7.80
C ILE A 94 24.22 -7.88 -6.92
N VAL A 95 22.98 -7.73 -7.36
CA VAL A 95 21.77 -8.17 -6.63
C VAL A 95 21.76 -9.68 -6.34
N LYS A 96 22.46 -10.48 -7.15
CA LYS A 96 22.54 -11.95 -7.03
C LYS A 96 23.81 -12.45 -6.32
N THR A 97 24.85 -11.62 -6.19
CA THR A 97 26.16 -11.98 -5.61
C THR A 97 26.48 -11.27 -4.30
N VAL A 98 25.87 -10.12 -4.02
CA VAL A 98 25.86 -9.54 -2.68
C VAL A 98 25.08 -10.49 -1.78
N PRO A 99 25.68 -11.03 -0.70
CA PRO A 99 24.93 -11.80 0.26
C PRO A 99 23.84 -10.90 0.82
N ARG A 100 22.57 -11.28 0.64
CA ARG A 100 21.49 -10.73 1.44
C ARG A 100 21.88 -11.01 2.89
N HIS A 101 22.35 -9.96 3.56
CA HIS A 101 22.18 -9.91 4.99
C HIS A 101 20.68 -9.80 5.15
N ASP A 102 20.04 -10.93 5.43
CA ASP A 102 18.72 -10.90 6.02
C ASP A 102 18.86 -9.99 7.23
N HIS A 103 18.32 -8.77 7.13
CA HIS A 103 18.24 -7.89 8.28
C HIS A 103 17.56 -8.73 9.37
N PRO A 104 18.22 -8.96 10.52
CA PRO A 104 17.68 -9.85 11.54
C PRO A 104 16.26 -9.39 11.81
N HIS A 105 15.28 -10.26 11.52
CA HIS A 105 13.87 -9.89 11.50
C HIS A 105 13.58 -9.08 12.76
N ALA A 106 13.03 -7.87 12.57
CA ALA A 106 12.67 -7.01 13.69
C ALA A 106 11.90 -7.87 14.70
N PRO A 107 12.31 -7.90 15.99
CA PRO A 107 11.87 -8.92 16.92
C PRO A 107 10.34 -8.96 16.94
N VAL A 108 9.81 -10.14 16.63
CA VAL A 108 8.37 -10.38 16.40
C VAL A 108 7.56 -9.65 17.46
N ASP A 109 6.67 -8.76 17.03
CA ASP A 109 6.00 -7.88 17.96
C ASP A 109 5.10 -8.67 18.93
N ASN A 110 4.83 -8.08 20.10
CA ASN A 110 4.09 -8.80 21.15
C ASN A 110 2.69 -9.24 20.66
N TYR A 111 2.11 -8.54 19.68
CA TYR A 111 0.81 -8.86 19.08
C TYR A 111 0.88 -10.07 18.14
N THR A 112 1.86 -10.16 17.25
CA THR A 112 2.07 -11.33 16.38
C THR A 112 2.36 -12.58 17.21
N LEU A 113 3.15 -12.46 18.28
CA LEU A 113 3.37 -13.56 19.23
C LEU A 113 2.08 -13.97 19.97
N ALA A 114 1.25 -13.01 20.38
CA ALA A 114 -0.04 -13.28 21.01
C ALA A 114 -1.02 -13.94 20.02
N LEU A 115 -1.07 -13.46 18.77
CA LEU A 115 -1.91 -14.01 17.70
C LEU A 115 -1.55 -15.46 17.39
N ARG A 116 -0.26 -15.77 17.16
CA ARG A 116 0.22 -17.14 16.96
C ARG A 116 -0.21 -18.06 18.11
N LYS A 117 -0.08 -17.60 19.37
CA LYS A 117 -0.51 -18.37 20.54
C LYS A 117 -2.04 -18.54 20.64
N ALA A 118 -2.82 -17.52 20.26
CA ALA A 118 -4.27 -17.59 20.21
C ALA A 118 -4.77 -18.57 19.13
N LEU A 119 -4.11 -18.65 17.97
CA LEU A 119 -4.41 -19.65 16.95
C LEU A 119 -3.99 -21.06 17.39
N MET A 120 -2.84 -21.22 18.05
CA MET A 120 -2.44 -22.50 18.65
C MET A 120 -3.42 -23.02 19.71
N PHE A 121 -4.18 -22.16 20.39
CA PHE A 121 -5.25 -22.59 21.30
C PHE A 121 -6.36 -23.36 20.56
N PHE A 122 -6.76 -22.94 19.36
CA PHE A 122 -7.72 -23.71 18.56
C PHE A 122 -7.15 -25.09 18.17
N ASN A 123 -5.88 -25.18 17.77
CA ASN A 123 -5.25 -26.49 17.52
C ASN A 123 -5.24 -27.39 18.77
N ALA A 124 -5.15 -26.80 19.97
CA ALA A 124 -5.23 -27.51 21.23
C ALA A 124 -6.66 -27.95 21.59
N GLN A 125 -7.71 -27.32 21.02
CA GLN A 125 -9.13 -27.68 21.21
C GLN A 125 -9.68 -28.67 20.18
N ARG A 126 -8.96 -29.04 19.13
CA ARG A 126 -9.48 -29.93 18.07
C ARG A 126 -9.91 -31.30 18.63
N SER A 127 -11.13 -31.73 18.33
CA SER A 127 -11.63 -33.09 18.60
C SER A 127 -11.46 -33.98 17.37
N GLY A 128 -11.32 -35.30 17.55
CA GLY A 128 -11.26 -36.25 16.45
C GLY A 128 -9.85 -36.64 16.00
N LYS A 129 -9.69 -36.97 14.71
CA LYS A 129 -8.42 -37.45 14.14
C LYS A 129 -7.53 -36.27 13.71
N LEU A 130 -6.57 -35.91 14.54
CA LEU A 130 -5.73 -34.72 14.36
C LEU A 130 -4.83 -34.80 13.11
N PRO A 131 -4.54 -33.66 12.44
CA PRO A 131 -3.60 -33.61 11.33
C PRO A 131 -2.16 -33.79 11.84
N LYS A 132 -1.28 -34.38 11.00
CA LYS A 132 0.13 -34.61 11.33
C LYS A 132 0.91 -33.33 11.70
N HIS A 133 0.44 -32.17 11.26
CA HIS A 133 1.04 -30.84 11.49
C HIS A 133 0.26 -30.00 12.52
N ASN A 134 -0.43 -30.61 13.49
CA ASN A 134 -1.22 -29.87 14.49
C ASN A 134 -0.40 -28.93 15.40
N ASN A 135 0.93 -29.07 15.44
CA ASN A 135 1.88 -28.25 16.22
C ASN A 135 1.59 -28.18 17.74
N VAL A 136 0.83 -29.14 18.28
CA VAL A 136 0.56 -29.32 19.70
C VAL A 136 0.91 -30.76 20.09
N SER A 137 2.09 -30.95 20.67
CA SER A 137 2.71 -32.27 20.87
C SER A 137 2.03 -33.17 21.93
N TRP A 138 1.23 -32.58 22.81
CA TRP A 138 0.53 -33.26 23.91
C TRP A 138 -0.94 -33.59 23.59
N ARG A 139 -1.43 -33.22 22.40
CA ARG A 139 -2.76 -33.60 21.90
C ARG A 139 -2.66 -34.81 20.97
N GLY A 140 -3.55 -35.78 21.15
CA GLY A 140 -3.68 -36.98 20.34
C GLY A 140 -5.04 -37.08 19.66
N ASN A 141 -5.27 -38.17 18.95
CA ASN A 141 -6.60 -38.46 18.40
C ASN A 141 -7.57 -38.78 19.54
N SER A 142 -8.73 -38.13 19.56
CA SER A 142 -9.71 -38.23 20.64
C SER A 142 -11.13 -38.43 20.10
N CYS A 143 -12.04 -38.96 20.91
CA CYS A 143 -13.49 -39.04 20.62
C CYS A 143 -13.84 -39.59 19.21
N LEU A 144 -13.14 -40.63 18.76
CA LEU A 144 -13.27 -41.18 17.40
C LEU A 144 -14.59 -41.93 17.13
N GLN A 145 -15.45 -42.06 18.14
CA GLN A 145 -16.78 -42.68 18.06
C GLN A 145 -17.94 -41.67 18.06
N ASP A 146 -17.68 -40.36 18.15
CA ASP A 146 -18.71 -39.32 18.11
C ASP A 146 -19.64 -39.50 16.89
N GLY A 147 -20.93 -39.76 17.15
CA GLY A 147 -21.97 -39.99 16.14
C GLY A 147 -22.05 -41.42 15.57
N LYS A 148 -21.23 -42.36 16.02
CA LYS A 148 -21.23 -43.76 15.54
C LYS A 148 -21.94 -44.76 16.46
N SER A 149 -22.02 -44.46 17.75
CA SER A 149 -22.61 -45.34 18.76
C SER A 149 -24.15 -45.35 18.73
N ASP A 150 -24.79 -44.28 18.26
CA ASP A 150 -26.24 -44.12 18.30
C ASP A 150 -26.92 -44.45 16.95
N PRO A 151 -27.58 -45.64 16.82
CA PRO A 151 -28.28 -46.02 15.60
C PRO A 151 -29.57 -45.25 15.33
N SER A 152 -30.05 -44.44 16.30
CA SER A 152 -31.24 -43.58 16.13
C SER A 152 -30.92 -42.25 15.43
N THR A 153 -29.67 -41.79 15.50
CA THR A 153 -29.24 -40.55 14.83
C THR A 153 -29.04 -40.73 13.33
N LEU A 154 -29.43 -39.73 12.55
CA LEU A 154 -29.20 -39.72 11.10
C LEU A 154 -27.73 -39.38 10.75
N MET A 155 -26.99 -38.75 11.66
CA MET A 155 -25.66 -38.19 11.44
C MET A 155 -24.54 -39.12 11.94
N LYS A 156 -24.18 -40.10 11.11
CA LYS A 156 -23.31 -41.25 11.47
C LYS A 156 -21.81 -40.97 11.60
N ASP A 157 -21.36 -39.74 11.41
CA ASP A 157 -19.97 -39.31 11.63
C ASP A 157 -19.98 -37.87 12.14
N LEU A 158 -19.73 -37.69 13.44
CA LEU A 158 -19.57 -36.39 14.07
C LEU A 158 -18.13 -36.17 14.56
N VAL A 159 -17.17 -36.97 14.07
CA VAL A 159 -15.75 -36.85 14.44
C VAL A 159 -15.18 -35.58 13.82
N GLY A 160 -14.59 -34.72 14.66
CA GLY A 160 -14.09 -33.40 14.28
C GLY A 160 -14.59 -32.30 15.20
N GLY A 161 -14.40 -31.04 14.78
CA GLY A 161 -14.84 -29.86 15.52
C GLY A 161 -13.89 -29.48 16.66
N TYR A 162 -14.39 -28.64 17.56
CA TYR A 162 -13.65 -28.13 18.70
C TYR A 162 -14.37 -28.51 20.00
N TYR A 163 -13.60 -28.86 21.02
CA TYR A 163 -14.06 -28.83 22.40
C TYR A 163 -14.29 -27.38 22.81
N ASP A 164 -15.29 -27.18 23.66
CA ASP A 164 -15.75 -25.84 24.04
C ASP A 164 -14.74 -25.12 24.94
N ALA A 165 -14.49 -25.64 26.14
CA ALA A 165 -13.68 -24.96 27.16
C ALA A 165 -12.57 -25.85 27.73
N GLY A 166 -12.71 -26.30 28.98
CA GLY A 166 -11.77 -27.22 29.65
C GLY A 166 -12.25 -28.67 29.67
N ASP A 167 -13.47 -28.90 29.18
CA ASP A 167 -14.18 -30.16 29.02
C ASP A 167 -13.98 -30.74 27.61
N ALA A 168 -14.60 -31.90 27.34
CA ALA A 168 -14.60 -32.51 26.01
C ALA A 168 -15.98 -32.42 25.31
N ILE A 169 -16.87 -31.55 25.76
CA ILE A 169 -18.17 -31.33 25.12
C ILE A 169 -17.98 -30.47 23.87
N LYS A 170 -18.77 -30.76 22.83
CA LYS A 170 -18.87 -29.96 21.61
C LYS A 170 -20.21 -29.22 21.62
N PHE A 171 -20.27 -28.04 22.20
CA PHE A 171 -21.44 -27.16 22.13
C PHE A 171 -21.42 -26.38 20.80
N ASN A 172 -22.35 -26.68 19.88
CA ASN A 172 -22.27 -26.14 18.52
C ASN A 172 -22.62 -24.64 18.46
N PHE A 173 -23.36 -24.08 19.43
CA PHE A 173 -23.75 -22.67 19.45
C PHE A 173 -22.55 -21.71 19.70
N PRO A 174 -21.82 -21.80 20.83
CA PRO A 174 -20.61 -20.99 21.04
C PRO A 174 -19.49 -21.30 20.03
N ALA A 175 -19.35 -22.57 19.61
CA ALA A 175 -18.38 -22.94 18.58
C ALA A 175 -18.66 -22.26 17.23
N SER A 176 -19.93 -22.12 16.85
CA SER A 176 -20.31 -21.41 15.62
C SER A 176 -19.98 -19.92 15.71
N PHE A 177 -20.35 -19.26 16.82
CA PHE A 177 -19.99 -17.87 17.08
C PHE A 177 -18.46 -17.64 17.00
N ALA A 178 -17.65 -18.54 17.57
CA ALA A 178 -16.19 -18.46 17.47
C ALA A 178 -15.69 -18.55 16.01
N MET A 179 -16.27 -19.43 15.19
CA MET A 179 -15.93 -19.54 13.77
C MET A 179 -16.40 -18.33 12.95
N THR A 180 -17.57 -17.76 13.24
CA THR A 180 -18.06 -16.52 12.61
C THR A 180 -17.14 -15.34 12.94
N MET A 181 -16.73 -15.19 14.21
CA MET A 181 -15.83 -14.12 14.65
C MET A 181 -14.42 -14.26 14.08
N LEU A 182 -13.86 -15.48 14.02
CA LEU A 182 -12.59 -15.73 13.33
C LEU A 182 -12.70 -15.36 11.84
N SER A 183 -13.76 -15.82 11.17
CA SER A 183 -13.99 -15.53 9.75
C SER A 183 -14.11 -14.02 9.50
N TRP A 184 -14.89 -13.30 10.32
CA TRP A 184 -14.99 -11.84 10.24
C TRP A 184 -13.61 -11.17 10.41
N SER A 185 -12.82 -11.59 11.40
CA SER A 185 -11.48 -11.03 11.60
C SER A 185 -10.55 -11.24 10.39
N VAL A 186 -10.66 -12.37 9.69
CA VAL A 186 -9.89 -12.65 8.47
C VAL A 186 -10.42 -11.84 7.28
N ILE A 187 -11.72 -11.61 7.20
CA ILE A 187 -12.33 -10.79 6.14
C ILE A 187 -11.87 -9.32 6.25
N GLU A 188 -11.88 -8.72 7.45
CA GLU A 188 -11.44 -7.32 7.61
C GLU A 188 -9.90 -7.18 7.61
N TYR A 189 -9.17 -8.18 8.13
CA TYR A 189 -7.73 -8.07 8.40
C TYR A 189 -6.84 -9.12 7.72
N SER A 190 -7.29 -9.70 6.60
CA SER A 190 -6.55 -10.68 5.77
C SER A 190 -5.05 -10.33 5.60
N ALA A 191 -4.75 -9.11 5.15
CA ALA A 191 -3.39 -8.65 4.93
C ALA A 191 -2.52 -8.60 6.21
N LYS A 192 -3.13 -8.37 7.39
CA LYS A 192 -2.42 -8.41 8.68
C LYS A 192 -2.10 -9.86 9.08
N TYR A 193 -3.02 -10.80 8.83
CA TYR A 193 -2.76 -12.23 9.01
C TYR A 193 -1.68 -12.75 8.04
N GLU A 194 -1.63 -12.24 6.81
CA GLU A 194 -0.59 -12.57 5.83
C GLU A 194 0.78 -12.03 6.27
N ALA A 195 0.85 -10.75 6.67
CA ALA A 195 2.06 -10.13 7.21
C ALA A 195 2.59 -10.83 8.48
N ALA A 196 1.69 -11.37 9.32
CA ALA A 196 2.03 -12.18 10.48
C ALA A 196 2.49 -13.62 10.13
N GLY A 197 2.33 -14.06 8.89
CA GLY A 197 2.59 -15.43 8.46
C GLY A 197 1.58 -16.47 8.97
N GLU A 198 0.41 -16.03 9.42
CA GLU A 198 -0.61 -16.87 10.07
C GLU A 198 -1.90 -17.06 9.23
N LEU A 199 -2.02 -16.43 8.06
CA LEU A 199 -3.23 -16.51 7.20
C LEU A 199 -3.65 -17.94 6.86
N ASN A 200 -2.71 -18.80 6.48
CA ASN A 200 -3.02 -20.21 6.18
C ASN A 200 -3.45 -20.97 7.44
N HIS A 201 -2.83 -20.67 8.59
CA HIS A 201 -3.14 -21.33 9.86
C HIS A 201 -4.54 -20.96 10.37
N VAL A 202 -4.95 -19.69 10.30
CA VAL A 202 -6.32 -19.28 10.64
C VAL A 202 -7.33 -19.80 9.62
N LYS A 203 -6.99 -19.86 8.32
CA LYS A 203 -7.82 -20.56 7.32
C LYS A 203 -8.01 -22.04 7.72
N ASP A 204 -6.96 -22.79 8.05
CA ASP A 204 -7.08 -24.20 8.49
C ASP A 204 -7.91 -24.37 9.77
N ILE A 205 -7.87 -23.40 10.69
CA ILE A 205 -8.71 -23.38 11.89
C ILE A 205 -10.19 -23.20 11.54
N ILE A 206 -10.53 -22.21 10.70
CA ILE A 206 -11.90 -21.96 10.24
C ILE A 206 -12.41 -23.16 9.45
N LYS A 207 -11.58 -23.72 8.55
CA LYS A 207 -11.91 -24.90 7.74
C LYS A 207 -12.29 -26.10 8.61
N TRP A 208 -11.54 -26.35 9.68
CA TRP A 208 -11.78 -27.47 10.59
C TRP A 208 -13.14 -27.36 11.30
N GLY A 209 -13.53 -26.15 11.73
CA GLY A 209 -14.85 -25.91 12.31
C GLY A 209 -15.97 -26.04 11.28
N ALA A 210 -15.82 -25.41 10.12
CA ALA A 210 -16.80 -25.43 9.04
C ALA A 210 -17.02 -26.84 8.44
N ASP A 211 -15.95 -27.63 8.25
CA ASP A 211 -16.05 -29.03 7.84
C ASP A 211 -16.83 -29.88 8.85
N TYR A 212 -16.71 -29.60 10.15
CA TYR A 212 -17.48 -30.28 11.19
C TYR A 212 -18.95 -29.85 11.21
N PHE A 213 -19.27 -28.56 11.09
CA PHE A 213 -20.67 -28.11 10.98
C PHE A 213 -21.39 -28.70 9.77
N LEU A 214 -20.69 -28.92 8.64
CA LEU A 214 -21.27 -29.63 7.50
C LEU A 214 -21.60 -31.12 7.78
N LYS A 215 -21.21 -31.69 8.93
CA LYS A 215 -21.58 -33.06 9.36
C LYS A 215 -22.76 -33.09 10.33
N THR A 216 -23.09 -31.99 10.99
CA THR A 216 -24.14 -31.94 12.04
C THR A 216 -25.56 -31.86 11.48
N PHE A 217 -25.71 -31.82 10.15
CA PHE A 217 -26.97 -31.86 9.43
C PHE A 217 -26.74 -32.46 8.04
N ASN A 218 -27.81 -32.80 7.30
CA ASN A 218 -27.68 -33.26 5.93
C ASN A 218 -27.30 -32.09 5.00
N SER A 219 -26.01 -31.78 4.91
CA SER A 219 -25.48 -30.65 4.15
C SER A 219 -25.50 -30.82 2.63
N SER A 220 -26.12 -31.90 2.13
CA SER A 220 -26.34 -32.15 0.69
C SER A 220 -27.79 -31.93 0.28
N ALA A 221 -28.68 -31.56 1.22
CA ALA A 221 -30.09 -31.32 0.98
C ALA A 221 -30.44 -29.82 1.05
N ASP A 222 -31.41 -29.39 0.24
CA ASP A 222 -31.97 -28.03 0.27
C ASP A 222 -32.91 -27.76 1.47
N THR A 223 -33.30 -28.82 2.19
CA THR A 223 -34.17 -28.78 3.36
C THR A 223 -33.82 -29.88 4.35
N ILE A 224 -33.91 -29.57 5.64
CA ILE A 224 -33.67 -30.48 6.77
C ILE A 224 -34.79 -30.31 7.80
N ASP A 225 -34.99 -31.33 8.65
CA ASP A 225 -35.95 -31.38 9.75
C ASP A 225 -35.28 -31.32 11.14
N ARG A 226 -33.94 -31.36 11.17
CA ARG A 226 -33.14 -31.40 12.40
C ARG A 226 -31.68 -30.98 12.17
N VAL A 227 -31.03 -30.58 13.27
CA VAL A 227 -29.59 -30.28 13.36
C VAL A 227 -29.06 -30.88 14.68
N VAL A 228 -27.85 -31.44 14.69
CA VAL A 228 -27.18 -31.81 15.95
C VAL A 228 -26.73 -30.54 16.68
N ALA A 229 -27.20 -30.36 17.90
CA ALA A 229 -26.88 -29.21 18.75
C ALA A 229 -25.60 -29.42 19.59
N GLN A 230 -25.33 -30.66 19.97
CA GLN A 230 -24.29 -30.99 20.94
C GLN A 230 -23.79 -32.43 20.76
N VAL A 231 -22.53 -32.69 21.12
CA VAL A 231 -21.99 -34.05 21.31
C VAL A 231 -21.20 -34.12 22.62
N GLY A 232 -21.51 -35.12 23.45
CA GLY A 232 -21.09 -35.18 24.86
C GLY A 232 -22.15 -34.59 25.80
N VAL A 233 -22.00 -34.81 27.11
CA VAL A 233 -22.99 -34.45 28.14
C VAL A 233 -22.26 -33.91 29.37
N GLY A 234 -22.75 -32.80 29.92
CA GLY A 234 -22.15 -32.14 31.08
C GLY A 234 -23.00 -32.19 32.34
N ASP A 235 -24.30 -32.50 32.24
CA ASP A 235 -25.20 -32.38 33.38
C ASP A 235 -24.86 -33.36 34.51
N THR A 236 -24.47 -32.80 35.67
CA THR A 236 -24.28 -33.52 36.93
C THR A 236 -25.39 -33.18 37.95
N SER A 237 -26.46 -32.51 37.52
CA SER A 237 -27.62 -32.20 38.36
C SER A 237 -28.35 -33.48 38.80
N GLY A 238 -29.21 -33.34 39.81
CA GLY A 238 -29.89 -34.49 40.43
C GLY A 238 -28.96 -35.48 41.16
N GLY A 239 -27.64 -35.24 41.21
CA GLY A 239 -26.67 -36.17 41.80
C GLY A 239 -26.34 -37.36 40.90
N SER A 240 -26.46 -37.21 39.58
CA SER A 240 -26.08 -38.24 38.62
C SER A 240 -24.62 -38.69 38.83
N THR A 241 -24.41 -40.01 38.87
CA THR A 241 -23.09 -40.65 38.97
C THR A 241 -22.68 -41.37 37.69
N THR A 242 -23.49 -41.22 36.62
CA THR A 242 -23.15 -41.71 35.28
C THR A 242 -21.91 -40.95 34.77
N PRO A 243 -20.83 -41.65 34.37
CA PRO A 243 -19.64 -41.01 33.79
C PRO A 243 -20.00 -40.11 32.59
N ASN A 244 -19.57 -38.85 32.64
CA ASN A 244 -19.79 -37.85 31.60
C ASN A 244 -18.66 -36.80 31.61
N ASP A 245 -18.73 -35.81 30.71
CA ASP A 245 -17.61 -34.87 30.46
C ASP A 245 -17.31 -33.90 31.61
N HIS A 246 -18.21 -33.71 32.58
CA HIS A 246 -17.98 -32.87 33.77
C HIS A 246 -17.80 -33.70 35.05
N TYR A 247 -18.30 -34.94 35.08
CA TYR A 247 -18.03 -35.92 36.14
C TYR A 247 -16.59 -36.47 36.05
N CYS A 248 -16.09 -36.73 34.84
CA CYS A 248 -14.78 -37.33 34.60
C CYS A 248 -13.69 -36.29 34.31
N TRP A 249 -12.70 -36.15 35.19
CA TRP A 249 -11.53 -35.31 34.92
C TRP A 249 -10.40 -36.11 34.25
N MET A 250 -10.45 -36.23 32.92
CA MET A 250 -9.49 -37.03 32.13
C MET A 250 -9.13 -36.38 30.79
N ARG A 251 -8.04 -36.83 30.15
CA ARG A 251 -7.65 -36.33 28.82
C ARG A 251 -8.69 -36.77 27.78
N PRO A 252 -9.04 -35.94 26.77
CA PRO A 252 -10.01 -36.35 25.74
C PRO A 252 -9.60 -37.60 24.94
N GLU A 253 -8.30 -37.88 24.87
CA GLU A 253 -7.73 -39.10 24.27
C GLU A 253 -8.04 -40.39 25.04
N ASP A 254 -8.36 -40.28 26.34
CA ASP A 254 -8.61 -41.43 27.23
C ASP A 254 -10.11 -41.69 27.49
N ILE A 255 -11.01 -40.87 26.93
CA ILE A 255 -12.47 -40.99 27.17
C ILE A 255 -12.99 -42.33 26.63
N ASP A 256 -13.59 -43.11 27.52
CA ASP A 256 -14.20 -44.43 27.28
C ASP A 256 -15.71 -44.47 27.56
N TYR A 257 -16.28 -43.44 28.20
CA TYR A 257 -17.73 -43.29 28.40
C TYR A 257 -18.46 -42.87 27.12
N ASP A 258 -19.77 -43.16 27.05
CA ASP A 258 -20.59 -42.84 25.88
C ASP A 258 -20.85 -41.32 25.76
N ARG A 259 -20.90 -40.85 24.52
CA ARG A 259 -20.97 -39.44 24.15
C ARG A 259 -22.10 -39.24 23.14
N PRO A 260 -23.35 -39.19 23.61
CA PRO A 260 -24.51 -39.09 22.73
C PRO A 260 -24.51 -37.75 21.97
N ALA A 261 -25.19 -37.74 20.83
CA ALA A 261 -25.39 -36.56 20.01
C ALA A 261 -26.82 -36.05 20.18
N THR A 262 -26.98 -34.83 20.68
CA THR A 262 -28.30 -34.22 20.91
C THR A 262 -28.83 -33.62 19.61
N GLU A 263 -29.82 -34.25 19.00
CA GLU A 263 -30.56 -33.69 17.86
C GLU A 263 -31.55 -32.60 18.33
N CYS A 264 -31.73 -31.58 17.50
CA CYS A 264 -32.68 -30.50 17.72
C CYS A 264 -33.55 -30.25 16.47
N HIS A 265 -34.86 -30.15 16.67
CA HIS A 265 -35.87 -29.95 15.63
C HIS A 265 -36.38 -28.50 15.49
N SER A 266 -36.11 -27.64 16.47
CA SER A 266 -36.64 -26.27 16.52
C SER A 266 -35.68 -25.33 17.25
N CYS A 267 -34.66 -24.88 16.51
CA CYS A 267 -33.52 -24.12 17.01
C CYS A 267 -33.10 -23.06 16.01
N SER A 268 -33.83 -21.96 16.02
CA SER A 268 -33.59 -20.79 15.19
C SER A 268 -32.24 -20.15 15.48
N ASP A 269 -31.95 -19.96 16.76
CA ASP A 269 -30.72 -19.40 17.31
C ASP A 269 -29.47 -20.14 16.83
N LEU A 270 -29.33 -21.41 17.20
CA LEU A 270 -28.20 -22.25 16.81
C LEU A 270 -28.06 -22.33 15.30
N SER A 271 -29.16 -22.60 14.57
CA SER A 271 -29.08 -22.84 13.13
C SER A 271 -28.77 -21.58 12.34
N ALA A 272 -29.22 -20.40 12.80
CA ALA A 272 -28.89 -19.12 12.18
C ALA A 272 -27.44 -18.69 12.49
N GLU A 273 -26.90 -18.98 13.69
CA GLU A 273 -25.46 -18.77 13.96
C GLU A 273 -24.57 -19.75 13.17
N MET A 274 -24.95 -21.03 13.07
CA MET A 274 -24.24 -21.98 12.20
C MET A 274 -24.28 -21.54 10.72
N ALA A 275 -25.39 -20.97 10.27
CA ALA A 275 -25.48 -20.36 8.94
C ALA A 275 -24.57 -19.13 8.80
N ALA A 276 -24.47 -18.27 9.82
CA ALA A 276 -23.53 -17.16 9.85
C ALA A 276 -22.06 -17.63 9.78
N ALA A 277 -21.71 -18.69 10.51
CA ALA A 277 -20.38 -19.30 10.49
C ALA A 277 -20.02 -19.85 9.12
N LEU A 278 -20.91 -20.61 8.47
CA LEU A 278 -20.68 -21.14 7.13
C LEU A 278 -20.68 -20.03 6.06
N ALA A 279 -21.56 -19.03 6.17
CA ALA A 279 -21.62 -17.91 5.23
C ALA A 279 -20.35 -17.04 5.31
N SER A 280 -19.92 -16.63 6.50
CA SER A 280 -18.68 -15.87 6.70
C SER A 280 -17.44 -16.68 6.28
N ALA A 281 -17.34 -17.96 6.64
CA ALA A 281 -16.27 -18.84 6.17
C ALA A 281 -16.24 -18.94 4.63
N SER A 282 -17.39 -18.96 3.95
CA SER A 282 -17.43 -19.02 2.49
C SER A 282 -16.77 -17.80 1.80
N ILE A 283 -16.80 -16.64 2.44
CA ILE A 283 -16.12 -15.40 1.98
C ILE A 283 -14.61 -15.54 2.16
N VAL A 284 -14.14 -16.08 3.30
CA VAL A 284 -12.72 -16.39 3.56
C VAL A 284 -12.15 -17.39 2.53
N PHE A 285 -12.98 -18.30 2.03
CA PHE A 285 -12.62 -19.31 1.04
C PHE A 285 -13.08 -19.00 -0.40
N LYS A 286 -13.39 -17.74 -0.73
CA LYS A 286 -13.82 -17.32 -2.08
C LYS A 286 -12.85 -17.78 -3.19
N ASP A 287 -11.56 -17.85 -2.88
CA ASP A 287 -10.48 -18.39 -3.72
C ASP A 287 -10.74 -19.85 -4.16
N ASN A 288 -11.32 -20.67 -3.28
CA ASN A 288 -11.73 -22.05 -3.57
C ASN A 288 -13.24 -22.09 -3.83
N LYS A 289 -13.62 -21.72 -5.06
CA LYS A 289 -15.02 -21.60 -5.49
C LYS A 289 -15.88 -22.82 -5.14
N ALA A 290 -15.38 -24.06 -5.31
CA ALA A 290 -16.13 -25.27 -5.01
C ALA A 290 -16.41 -25.43 -3.50
N TYR A 291 -15.41 -25.16 -2.65
CA TYR A 291 -15.60 -25.21 -1.20
C TYR A 291 -16.47 -24.06 -0.69
N SER A 292 -16.25 -22.84 -1.19
CA SER A 292 -17.10 -21.66 -0.92
C SER A 292 -18.56 -21.93 -1.26
N GLN A 293 -18.85 -22.50 -2.44
CA GLN A 293 -20.22 -22.87 -2.85
C GLN A 293 -20.84 -23.94 -1.95
N LYS A 294 -20.06 -24.94 -1.50
CA LYS A 294 -20.52 -25.95 -0.52
C LYS A 294 -20.91 -25.29 0.82
N LEU A 295 -20.09 -24.38 1.31
CA LEU A 295 -20.37 -23.61 2.53
C LEU A 295 -21.62 -22.73 2.39
N VAL A 296 -21.75 -22.00 1.27
CA VAL A 296 -22.96 -21.20 0.94
C VAL A 296 -24.22 -22.06 0.84
N HIS A 297 -24.15 -23.26 0.26
CA HIS A 297 -25.29 -24.18 0.23
C HIS A 297 -25.71 -24.60 1.65
N GLY A 298 -24.76 -25.09 2.46
CA GLY A 298 -25.02 -25.46 3.85
C GLY A 298 -25.60 -24.31 4.70
N ALA A 299 -25.05 -23.09 4.53
CA ALA A 299 -25.54 -21.88 5.20
C ALA A 299 -27.00 -21.57 4.83
N ARG A 300 -27.36 -21.67 3.54
CA ARG A 300 -28.74 -21.45 3.07
C ARG A 300 -29.71 -22.50 3.62
N THR A 301 -29.32 -23.78 3.65
CA THR A 301 -30.15 -24.87 4.20
C THR A 301 -30.41 -24.66 5.69
N LEU A 302 -29.37 -24.38 6.48
CA LEU A 302 -29.49 -24.11 7.92
C LEU A 302 -30.34 -22.87 8.21
N PHE A 303 -30.12 -21.77 7.47
CA PHE A 303 -30.89 -20.55 7.70
C PHE A 303 -32.36 -20.71 7.30
N LYS A 304 -32.65 -21.46 6.22
CA LYS A 304 -34.02 -21.82 5.87
C LYS A 304 -34.69 -22.61 7.00
N PHE A 305 -34.04 -23.68 7.48
CA PHE A 305 -34.52 -24.44 8.64
C PHE A 305 -34.75 -23.56 9.87
N SER A 306 -33.83 -22.65 10.19
CA SER A 306 -33.95 -21.71 11.32
C SER A 306 -35.20 -20.81 11.25
N ARG A 307 -35.68 -20.51 10.04
CA ARG A 307 -36.82 -19.61 9.76
C ARG A 307 -38.15 -20.35 9.71
N ASP A 308 -38.13 -21.60 9.24
CA ASP A 308 -39.28 -22.47 9.09
C ASP A 308 -39.62 -23.19 10.41
N GLN A 309 -38.63 -23.75 11.11
CA GLN A 309 -38.79 -24.47 12.39
C GLN A 309 -38.35 -23.59 13.57
N ARG A 310 -39.25 -22.74 14.05
CA ARG A 310 -38.90 -21.69 15.03
C ARG A 310 -38.95 -22.13 16.48
N GLY A 311 -37.82 -21.98 17.17
CA GLY A 311 -37.65 -22.28 18.58
C GLY A 311 -36.28 -21.84 19.08
N ARG A 312 -36.06 -21.94 20.40
CA ARG A 312 -34.72 -21.79 20.99
C ARG A 312 -34.14 -23.18 21.23
N TYR A 313 -32.87 -23.41 20.89
CA TYR A 313 -32.24 -24.73 21.07
C TYR A 313 -32.14 -25.18 22.54
N SER A 314 -32.09 -24.22 23.48
CA SER A 314 -32.09 -24.47 24.93
C SER A 314 -33.49 -24.64 25.53
N ALA A 315 -34.56 -24.56 24.74
CA ALA A 315 -35.93 -24.70 25.24
C ALA A 315 -36.19 -26.09 25.84
N GLY A 316 -37.04 -26.14 26.87
CA GLY A 316 -37.42 -27.39 27.53
C GLY A 316 -36.44 -27.92 28.58
N GLY A 317 -35.32 -27.23 28.85
CA GLY A 317 -34.36 -27.65 29.88
C GLY A 317 -33.40 -28.74 29.41
N SER A 318 -32.92 -28.63 28.17
CA SER A 318 -31.84 -29.47 27.64
C SER A 318 -30.52 -29.30 28.41
N ASP A 319 -29.61 -30.27 28.34
CA ASP A 319 -28.26 -30.19 28.94
C ASP A 319 -27.56 -28.87 28.58
N ALA A 320 -27.59 -28.49 27.29
CA ALA A 320 -27.09 -27.22 26.80
C ALA A 320 -27.65 -25.98 27.52
N ALA A 321 -28.88 -26.03 28.04
CA ALA A 321 -29.49 -24.91 28.77
C ALA A 321 -28.85 -24.65 30.14
N LEU A 322 -28.09 -25.60 30.69
CA LEU A 322 -27.35 -25.41 31.94
C LEU A 322 -26.04 -24.62 31.74
N PHE A 323 -25.50 -24.67 30.53
CA PHE A 323 -24.19 -24.10 30.17
C PHE A 323 -24.30 -22.88 29.27
N TYR A 324 -25.09 -23.01 28.20
CA TYR A 324 -25.22 -22.09 27.08
C TYR A 324 -26.70 -21.78 26.77
N ASN A 325 -27.45 -21.36 27.79
CA ASN A 325 -28.87 -21.00 27.63
C ASN A 325 -29.05 -19.82 26.65
N SER A 326 -29.82 -20.04 25.59
CA SER A 326 -30.20 -19.01 24.63
C SER A 326 -31.25 -18.05 25.22
N SER A 327 -31.00 -16.74 25.12
CA SER A 327 -31.98 -15.70 25.48
C SER A 327 -32.95 -15.35 24.34
N SER A 328 -32.47 -15.42 23.10
CA SER A 328 -33.13 -14.92 21.89
C SER A 328 -32.79 -15.79 20.67
N TYR A 329 -33.53 -15.59 19.57
CA TYR A 329 -33.12 -16.05 18.23
C TYR A 329 -33.25 -14.95 17.15
N TRP A 330 -33.69 -13.74 17.55
CA TRP A 330 -34.10 -12.69 16.61
C TRP A 330 -32.91 -11.91 16.09
N ASP A 331 -31.90 -11.71 16.93
CA ASP A 331 -30.63 -11.10 16.55
C ASP A 331 -29.79 -12.03 15.67
N GLU A 332 -29.88 -13.35 15.82
CA GLU A 332 -29.30 -14.32 14.87
C GLU A 332 -29.96 -14.25 13.49
N PHE A 333 -31.25 -13.91 13.39
CA PHE A 333 -31.86 -13.65 12.08
C PHE A 333 -31.31 -12.38 11.41
N VAL A 334 -30.99 -11.33 12.19
CA VAL A 334 -30.33 -10.13 11.65
C VAL A 334 -28.88 -10.46 11.25
N TRP A 335 -28.17 -11.17 12.10
CA TRP A 335 -26.76 -11.56 11.94
C TRP A 335 -26.53 -12.56 10.80
N GLY A 336 -27.20 -13.70 10.82
CA GLY A 336 -27.14 -14.71 9.76
C GLY A 336 -27.70 -14.19 8.43
N GLY A 337 -28.73 -13.33 8.48
CA GLY A 337 -29.23 -12.62 7.31
C GLY A 337 -28.19 -11.68 6.71
N ALA A 338 -27.51 -10.88 7.53
CA ALA A 338 -26.42 -10.03 7.08
C ALA A 338 -25.29 -10.85 6.44
N TRP A 339 -24.80 -11.90 7.12
CA TRP A 339 -23.72 -12.74 6.58
C TRP A 339 -24.09 -13.47 5.29
N LEU A 340 -25.32 -13.99 5.18
CA LEU A 340 -25.80 -14.59 3.93
C LEU A 340 -25.93 -13.57 2.80
N TYR A 341 -26.34 -12.33 3.09
CA TYR A 341 -26.30 -11.26 2.10
C TYR A 341 -24.86 -10.99 1.63
N PHE A 342 -23.90 -10.86 2.55
CA PHE A 342 -22.49 -10.64 2.20
C PHE A 342 -21.83 -11.81 1.44
N ALA A 343 -22.29 -13.05 1.68
CA ALA A 343 -21.78 -14.25 1.01
C ALA A 343 -22.43 -14.51 -0.36
N THR A 344 -23.68 -14.08 -0.58
CA THR A 344 -24.47 -14.44 -1.78
C THR A 344 -24.87 -13.27 -2.68
N GLY A 345 -24.82 -12.03 -2.18
CA GLY A 345 -25.41 -10.86 -2.83
C GLY A 345 -26.95 -10.86 -2.90
N ASN A 346 -27.64 -11.87 -2.37
CA ASN A 346 -29.09 -12.00 -2.50
C ASN A 346 -29.82 -11.02 -1.56
N THR A 347 -30.49 -10.03 -2.17
CA THR A 347 -31.16 -8.92 -1.47
C THR A 347 -32.32 -9.34 -0.56
N SER A 348 -32.84 -10.56 -0.70
CA SER A 348 -33.87 -11.08 0.21
C SER A 348 -33.35 -11.25 1.64
N TYR A 349 -32.08 -11.62 1.82
CA TYR A 349 -31.45 -11.71 3.14
C TYR A 349 -31.22 -10.32 3.75
N LEU A 350 -30.85 -9.32 2.93
CA LEU A 350 -30.75 -7.94 3.38
C LEU A 350 -32.13 -7.41 3.81
N GLN A 351 -33.17 -7.63 3.01
CA GLN A 351 -34.54 -7.23 3.33
C GLN A 351 -35.02 -7.84 4.65
N LEU A 352 -34.67 -9.10 4.91
CA LEU A 352 -34.96 -9.77 6.18
C LEU A 352 -34.20 -9.12 7.35
N ALA A 353 -32.88 -8.93 7.22
CA ALA A 353 -32.04 -8.34 8.26
C ALA A 353 -32.44 -6.88 8.59
N THR A 354 -32.95 -6.13 7.60
CA THR A 354 -33.46 -4.77 7.77
C THR A 354 -34.98 -4.71 7.94
N THR A 355 -35.67 -5.81 8.25
CA THR A 355 -37.11 -5.78 8.52
C THR A 355 -37.38 -5.13 9.88
N PRO A 356 -38.16 -4.03 9.98
CA PRO A 356 -38.37 -3.31 11.24
C PRO A 356 -38.92 -4.19 12.38
N GLY A 357 -39.79 -5.15 12.07
CA GLY A 357 -40.30 -6.11 13.05
C GLY A 357 -39.22 -7.03 13.62
N ILE A 358 -38.29 -7.53 12.79
CA ILE A 358 -37.18 -8.38 13.22
C ILE A 358 -36.21 -7.57 14.07
N ALA A 359 -35.82 -6.37 13.61
CA ALA A 359 -35.00 -5.43 14.39
C ALA A 359 -35.62 -5.12 15.77
N LYS A 360 -36.94 -4.93 15.84
CA LYS A 360 -37.66 -4.67 17.09
C LYS A 360 -37.63 -5.85 18.06
N HIS A 361 -37.81 -7.08 17.55
CA HIS A 361 -37.76 -8.30 18.37
C HIS A 361 -36.32 -8.66 18.79
N ALA A 362 -35.32 -8.31 17.97
CA ALA A 362 -33.90 -8.47 18.27
C ALA A 362 -33.36 -7.47 19.33
N GLY A 363 -34.18 -6.53 19.81
CA GLY A 363 -33.75 -5.55 20.81
C GLY A 363 -33.25 -4.20 20.27
N ALA A 364 -33.24 -3.98 18.95
CA ALA A 364 -32.53 -2.85 18.31
C ALA A 364 -33.02 -1.42 18.67
N PHE A 365 -34.17 -1.30 19.32
CA PHE A 365 -34.75 -0.03 19.78
C PHE A 365 -34.93 0.01 21.32
N TRP A 366 -34.37 -0.96 22.04
CA TRP A 366 -34.51 -1.09 23.49
C TRP A 366 -33.20 -0.73 24.18
N GLY A 367 -33.30 0.00 25.30
CA GLY A 367 -32.20 0.17 26.23
C GLY A 367 -32.18 -0.96 27.26
N GLY A 368 -31.00 -1.32 27.75
CA GLY A 368 -30.82 -2.33 28.78
C GLY A 368 -29.38 -2.39 29.28
N PRO A 369 -29.11 -3.08 30.41
CA PRO A 369 -27.76 -3.21 30.96
C PRO A 369 -26.81 -3.92 29.97
N ASP A 370 -27.25 -5.01 29.35
CA ASP A 370 -26.46 -5.78 28.39
C ASP A 370 -26.53 -5.21 26.93
N TYR A 371 -27.09 -4.00 26.73
CA TYR A 371 -27.18 -3.39 25.39
C TYR A 371 -25.80 -2.87 24.94
N GLY A 372 -25.34 -3.29 23.76
CA GLY A 372 -23.97 -3.03 23.31
C GLY A 372 -22.96 -4.13 23.66
N VAL A 373 -23.41 -5.26 24.23
CA VAL A 373 -22.54 -6.39 24.62
C VAL A 373 -22.63 -7.52 23.58
N LEU A 374 -21.62 -7.62 22.71
CA LEU A 374 -21.48 -8.74 21.77
C LEU A 374 -21.01 -10.02 22.48
N SER A 375 -21.71 -11.13 22.26
CA SER A 375 -21.37 -12.45 22.84
C SER A 375 -21.89 -13.60 21.98
N TRP A 376 -21.61 -14.84 22.42
CA TRP A 376 -22.18 -16.05 21.81
C TRP A 376 -23.71 -16.14 21.95
N ASP A 377 -24.34 -15.34 22.81
CA ASP A 377 -25.81 -15.33 23.02
C ASP A 377 -26.49 -14.10 22.39
N ASN A 378 -25.77 -12.97 22.25
CA ASN A 378 -26.32 -11.72 21.70
C ASN A 378 -25.41 -11.19 20.58
N LYS A 379 -25.91 -11.21 19.35
CA LYS A 379 -25.20 -10.81 18.13
C LYS A 379 -25.63 -9.43 17.61
N LEU A 380 -26.66 -8.81 18.20
CA LEU A 380 -27.26 -7.58 17.69
C LEU A 380 -26.22 -6.49 17.44
N THR A 381 -25.33 -6.24 18.41
CA THR A 381 -24.31 -5.19 18.30
C THR A 381 -23.29 -5.48 17.20
N GLY A 382 -22.92 -6.75 17.00
CA GLY A 382 -22.06 -7.17 15.87
C GLY A 382 -22.77 -6.96 14.53
N ALA A 383 -24.06 -7.32 14.45
CA ALA A 383 -24.88 -7.13 13.25
C ALA A 383 -25.11 -5.64 12.92
N GLN A 384 -25.29 -4.79 13.93
CA GLN A 384 -25.40 -3.32 13.76
C GLN A 384 -24.10 -2.72 13.20
N VAL A 385 -22.93 -3.12 13.72
CA VAL A 385 -21.62 -2.70 13.17
C VAL A 385 -21.44 -3.19 11.73
N LEU A 386 -21.74 -4.47 11.45
CA LEU A 386 -21.63 -5.07 10.13
C LEU A 386 -22.59 -4.44 9.09
N LEU A 387 -23.82 -4.07 9.48
CA LEU A 387 -24.77 -3.38 8.61
C LEU A 387 -24.49 -1.87 8.49
N SER A 388 -23.80 -1.27 9.47
CA SER A 388 -23.26 0.09 9.34
C SER A 388 -22.23 0.19 8.21
N ARG A 389 -21.38 -0.83 8.04
CA ARG A 389 -20.45 -0.99 6.91
C ARG A 389 -21.18 -0.88 5.57
N LEU A 390 -22.30 -1.61 5.45
CA LEU A 390 -23.12 -1.64 4.23
C LEU A 390 -23.69 -0.26 3.91
N ARG A 391 -24.19 0.44 4.92
CA ARG A 391 -24.69 1.81 4.77
C ARG A 391 -23.60 2.77 4.32
N LEU A 392 -22.44 2.76 4.98
CA LEU A 392 -21.33 3.68 4.70
C LEU A 392 -20.76 3.51 3.28
N PHE A 393 -20.63 2.27 2.79
CA PHE A 393 -19.94 2.02 1.52
C PHE A 393 -20.87 1.81 0.31
N LEU A 394 -22.07 1.28 0.49
CA LEU A 394 -22.99 0.97 -0.63
C LEU A 394 -24.28 1.81 -0.64
N SER A 395 -24.68 2.43 0.48
CA SER A 395 -25.87 3.29 0.60
C SER A 395 -27.09 2.78 -0.19
N PRO A 396 -27.60 1.56 0.07
CA PRO A 396 -28.52 0.87 -0.83
C PRO A 396 -29.92 1.51 -0.95
N GLY A 397 -30.24 2.55 -0.17
CA GLY A 397 -31.45 3.33 -0.29
C GLY A 397 -32.71 2.63 0.23
N TYR A 398 -33.88 3.08 -0.24
CA TYR A 398 -35.18 2.50 0.13
C TYR A 398 -35.34 1.07 -0.44
N PRO A 399 -35.89 0.10 0.30
CA PRO A 399 -36.52 0.20 1.63
C PRO A 399 -35.57 0.02 2.82
N TYR A 400 -34.27 -0.15 2.59
CA TYR A 400 -33.31 -0.56 3.61
C TYR A 400 -32.83 0.59 4.52
N GLU A 401 -32.75 1.81 3.97
CA GLU A 401 -32.09 2.96 4.60
C GLU A 401 -32.62 3.33 6.00
N GLU A 402 -33.92 3.16 6.29
CA GLU A 402 -34.49 3.50 7.60
C GLU A 402 -33.85 2.68 8.74
N ILE A 403 -33.78 1.37 8.56
CA ILE A 403 -33.20 0.46 9.56
C ILE A 403 -31.68 0.49 9.52
N LEU A 404 -31.06 0.63 8.34
CA LEU A 404 -29.60 0.82 8.25
C LEU A 404 -29.15 2.11 8.95
N SER A 405 -29.86 3.22 8.77
CA SER A 405 -29.61 4.50 9.45
C SER A 405 -29.79 4.36 10.96
N THR A 406 -30.84 3.65 11.39
CA THR A 406 -31.05 3.35 12.82
C THR A 406 -29.90 2.52 13.39
N PHE A 407 -29.49 1.43 12.73
CA PHE A 407 -28.38 0.58 13.18
C PHE A 407 -27.05 1.34 13.22
N HIS A 408 -26.82 2.26 12.28
CA HIS A 408 -25.65 3.14 12.30
C HIS A 408 -25.67 4.12 13.48
N ASN A 409 -26.80 4.76 13.76
CA ASN A 409 -26.96 5.64 14.92
C ASN A 409 -26.79 4.87 16.25
N GLN A 410 -27.40 3.69 16.35
CA GLN A 410 -27.24 2.79 17.50
C GLN A 410 -25.80 2.33 17.69
N THR A 411 -25.09 2.02 16.60
CA THR A 411 -23.65 1.72 16.66
C THR A 411 -22.87 2.90 17.21
N GLY A 412 -23.14 4.13 16.75
CA GLY A 412 -22.54 5.35 17.31
C GLY A 412 -22.78 5.48 18.81
N ILE A 413 -24.01 5.29 19.28
CA ILE A 413 -24.39 5.32 20.71
C ILE A 413 -23.64 4.24 21.52
N ILE A 414 -23.49 3.03 20.99
CA ILE A 414 -22.76 1.94 21.64
C ILE A 414 -21.25 2.25 21.71
N MET A 415 -20.68 2.83 20.65
CA MET A 415 -19.28 3.25 20.65
C MET A 415 -19.03 4.40 21.64
N CYS A 416 -20.01 5.29 21.85
CA CYS A 416 -19.98 6.25 22.94
C CYS A 416 -20.02 5.57 24.31
N SER A 417 -20.90 4.58 24.51
CA SER A 417 -21.07 3.88 25.79
C SER A 417 -19.81 3.14 26.26
N TYR A 418 -18.91 2.80 25.33
CA TYR A 418 -17.59 2.25 25.63
C TYR A 418 -16.59 3.27 26.18
N LEU A 419 -16.74 4.59 25.91
CA LEU A 419 -15.77 5.59 26.34
C LEU A 419 -15.85 5.90 27.85
N PRO A 420 -14.73 6.13 28.55
CA PRO A 420 -14.70 6.24 30.02
C PRO A 420 -15.44 7.47 30.60
N ILE A 421 -15.81 8.43 29.75
CA ILE A 421 -16.61 9.61 30.13
C ILE A 421 -18.10 9.28 30.29
N PHE A 422 -18.57 8.17 29.72
CA PHE A 422 -19.96 7.71 29.87
C PHE A 422 -20.05 6.64 30.96
N THR A 423 -21.09 6.73 31.79
CA THR A 423 -21.32 5.83 32.93
C THR A 423 -22.13 4.58 32.57
N SER A 424 -22.24 4.25 31.27
CA SER A 424 -23.01 3.10 30.77
C SER A 424 -22.43 1.76 31.23
N PHE A 425 -21.11 1.65 31.30
CA PHE A 425 -20.41 0.47 31.80
C PHE A 425 -19.41 0.84 32.90
N ASN A 426 -19.42 0.07 33.98
CA ASN A 426 -18.42 0.20 35.04
C ASN A 426 -17.01 -0.14 34.52
N ARG A 427 -15.99 0.36 35.21
CA ARG A 427 -14.58 0.04 34.93
C ARG A 427 -13.88 -0.40 36.21
N THR A 428 -12.95 -1.35 36.08
CA THR A 428 -12.05 -1.73 37.16
C THR A 428 -11.08 -0.58 37.49
N LYS A 429 -10.41 -0.65 38.65
CA LYS A 429 -9.33 0.29 39.01
C LYS A 429 -8.18 0.33 37.99
N GLY A 430 -8.00 -0.73 37.18
CA GLY A 430 -7.02 -0.80 36.09
C GLY A 430 -7.54 -0.31 34.74
N GLY A 431 -8.73 0.31 34.68
CA GLY A 431 -9.30 0.85 33.44
C GLY A 431 -10.06 -0.15 32.56
N LEU A 432 -9.98 -1.46 32.84
CA LEU A 432 -10.72 -2.50 32.11
C LEU A 432 -12.25 -2.29 32.22
N ILE A 433 -12.96 -2.27 31.10
CA ILE A 433 -14.43 -2.16 31.03
C ILE A 433 -15.13 -3.43 31.55
N GLN A 434 -16.26 -3.29 32.25
CA GLN A 434 -17.01 -4.38 32.89
C GLN A 434 -18.36 -4.61 32.21
N LEU A 435 -18.29 -5.11 30.97
CA LEU A 435 -19.46 -5.42 30.11
C LEU A 435 -20.32 -6.58 30.64
N ASN A 436 -19.82 -7.37 31.60
CA ASN A 436 -20.54 -8.48 32.21
C ASN A 436 -21.14 -8.13 33.60
N HIS A 437 -21.30 -6.84 33.90
CA HIS A 437 -21.87 -6.33 35.15
C HIS A 437 -21.18 -6.85 36.44
N GLY A 438 -19.86 -7.09 36.38
CA GLY A 438 -19.06 -7.54 37.52
C GLY A 438 -19.16 -9.04 37.83
N ARG A 439 -19.83 -9.83 36.97
CA ARG A 439 -19.84 -11.30 37.04
C ARG A 439 -18.44 -11.87 36.73
N PRO A 440 -18.20 -13.19 36.89
CA PRO A 440 -16.96 -13.83 36.43
C PRO A 440 -16.74 -13.73 34.90
N GLN A 441 -15.53 -14.04 34.45
CA GLN A 441 -15.13 -14.13 33.03
C GLN A 441 -15.32 -12.83 32.20
N PRO A 442 -14.87 -11.63 32.65
CA PRO A 442 -15.11 -10.38 31.92
C PRO A 442 -14.37 -10.27 30.57
N LEU A 443 -13.23 -10.95 30.43
CA LEU A 443 -12.28 -10.67 29.33
C LEU A 443 -12.84 -10.96 27.93
N GLN A 444 -13.71 -11.96 27.76
CA GLN A 444 -14.29 -12.29 26.44
C GLN A 444 -15.12 -11.13 25.89
N TYR A 445 -15.92 -10.49 26.74
CA TYR A 445 -16.74 -9.34 26.35
C TYR A 445 -15.86 -8.12 26.04
N VAL A 446 -14.79 -7.92 26.82
CA VAL A 446 -13.83 -6.83 26.62
C VAL A 446 -13.13 -6.94 25.26
N VAL A 447 -12.65 -8.13 24.87
CA VAL A 447 -12.00 -8.29 23.56
C VAL A 447 -12.99 -8.19 22.41
N ASN A 448 -14.24 -8.63 22.58
CA ASN A 448 -15.30 -8.41 21.59
C ASN A 448 -15.59 -6.91 21.38
N ALA A 449 -15.71 -6.13 22.46
CA ALA A 449 -15.90 -4.68 22.37
C ALA A 449 -14.68 -3.95 21.75
N ALA A 450 -13.46 -4.39 22.09
CA ALA A 450 -12.23 -3.86 21.49
C ALA A 450 -12.14 -4.16 19.98
N PHE A 451 -12.54 -5.36 19.57
CA PHE A 451 -12.63 -5.73 18.15
C PHE A 451 -13.67 -4.87 17.41
N LEU A 452 -14.89 -4.77 17.94
CA LEU A 452 -15.95 -3.95 17.33
C LEU A 452 -15.57 -2.46 17.23
N ALA A 453 -14.94 -1.90 18.27
CA ALA A 453 -14.45 -0.53 18.26
C ALA A 453 -13.36 -0.30 17.19
N SER A 454 -12.44 -1.26 17.03
CA SER A 454 -11.42 -1.22 15.98
C SER A 454 -12.06 -1.26 14.59
N VAL A 455 -12.92 -2.24 14.34
CA VAL A 455 -13.61 -2.45 13.06
C VAL A 455 -14.47 -1.24 12.68
N TYR A 456 -15.25 -0.68 13.61
CA TYR A 456 -16.04 0.52 13.34
C TYR A 456 -15.18 1.77 13.11
N SER A 457 -14.05 1.93 13.82
CA SER A 457 -13.10 3.02 13.56
C SER A 457 -12.48 2.91 12.15
N ASP A 458 -12.17 1.70 11.71
CA ASP A 458 -11.64 1.44 10.38
C ASP A 458 -12.70 1.66 9.28
N TYR A 459 -13.99 1.38 9.56
CA TYR A 459 -15.09 1.71 8.63
C TYR A 459 -15.32 3.21 8.49
N LEU A 460 -15.24 3.97 9.58
CA LEU A 460 -15.37 5.43 9.54
C LEU A 460 -14.21 6.05 8.73
N ASP A 461 -12.97 5.66 9.02
CA ASP A 461 -11.79 6.10 8.26
C ASP A 461 -11.88 5.75 6.77
N ALA A 462 -12.26 4.52 6.43
CA ALA A 462 -12.42 4.08 5.04
C ALA A 462 -13.61 4.75 4.32
N ALA A 463 -14.51 5.40 5.05
CA ALA A 463 -15.59 6.23 4.54
C ALA A 463 -15.24 7.74 4.55
N ASP A 464 -13.95 8.09 4.64
CA ASP A 464 -13.43 9.47 4.78
C ASP A 464 -14.13 10.26 5.91
N THR A 465 -14.59 9.56 6.97
CA THR A 465 -15.35 10.12 8.08
C THR A 465 -14.45 10.20 9.32
N PRO A 466 -13.94 11.37 9.71
CA PRO A 466 -12.84 11.50 10.68
C PRO A 466 -13.21 11.19 12.15
N GLY A 467 -14.46 10.80 12.42
CA GLY A 467 -14.97 10.58 13.76
C GLY A 467 -16.49 10.53 13.81
N TRP A 468 -17.06 10.51 15.01
CA TRP A 468 -18.50 10.51 15.22
C TRP A 468 -18.91 11.38 16.42
N TYR A 469 -20.20 11.66 16.55
CA TYR A 469 -20.74 12.49 17.62
C TYR A 469 -21.34 11.65 18.74
N CYS A 470 -20.97 11.97 19.97
CA CYS A 470 -21.60 11.47 21.19
C CYS A 470 -22.35 12.62 21.86
N GLY A 471 -23.61 12.82 21.45
CA GLY A 471 -24.38 14.00 21.80
C GLY A 471 -23.74 15.27 21.21
N PRO A 472 -23.43 16.31 22.00
CA PRO A 472 -22.82 17.54 21.49
C PRO A 472 -21.31 17.41 21.20
N ASN A 473 -20.67 16.33 21.65
CA ASN A 473 -19.21 16.18 21.61
C ASN A 473 -18.77 15.32 20.43
N PHE A 474 -17.81 15.83 19.64
CA PHE A 474 -17.15 15.09 18.56
C PHE A 474 -15.95 14.29 19.09
N TYR A 475 -15.79 13.06 18.62
CA TYR A 475 -14.64 12.20 18.92
C TYR A 475 -14.03 11.68 17.62
N SER A 476 -12.71 11.75 17.48
CA SER A 476 -12.00 11.18 16.32
C SER A 476 -11.96 9.65 16.38
N THR A 477 -11.80 9.01 15.22
CA THR A 477 -11.67 7.54 15.10
C THR A 477 -10.52 6.96 15.95
N ASP A 478 -9.44 7.71 16.12
CA ASP A 478 -8.32 7.36 17.02
C ASP A 478 -8.75 7.08 18.46
N VAL A 479 -9.81 7.72 18.96
CA VAL A 479 -10.32 7.49 20.33
C VAL A 479 -10.83 6.06 20.50
N LEU A 480 -11.42 5.46 19.46
CA LEU A 480 -11.83 4.04 19.48
C LEU A 480 -10.63 3.11 19.35
N ARG A 481 -9.62 3.48 18.56
CA ARG A 481 -8.37 2.71 18.45
C ARG A 481 -7.61 2.69 19.76
N ASP A 482 -7.54 3.82 20.48
CA ASP A 482 -6.95 3.89 21.81
C ASP A 482 -7.80 3.18 22.87
N PHE A 483 -9.13 3.21 22.78
CA PHE A 483 -9.96 2.33 23.59
C PHE A 483 -9.63 0.86 23.35
N ALA A 484 -9.62 0.39 22.10
CA ALA A 484 -9.30 -1.01 21.77
C ALA A 484 -7.86 -1.40 22.19
N ARG A 485 -6.89 -0.50 21.96
CA ARG A 485 -5.49 -0.66 22.39
C ARG A 485 -5.37 -0.74 23.91
N THR A 486 -6.06 0.11 24.67
CA THR A 486 -6.05 0.03 26.14
C THR A 486 -6.74 -1.22 26.65
N GLN A 487 -7.83 -1.69 26.03
CA GLN A 487 -8.50 -2.92 26.45
C GLN A 487 -7.68 -4.18 26.15
N THR A 488 -6.89 -4.19 25.07
CA THR A 488 -5.94 -5.28 24.76
C THR A 488 -4.64 -5.19 25.56
N HIS A 489 -4.17 -3.98 25.93
CA HIS A 489 -3.00 -3.77 26.80
C HIS A 489 -3.28 -3.81 28.31
N ALA A 490 -4.53 -3.72 28.76
CA ALA A 490 -4.90 -3.84 30.18
C ALA A 490 -4.61 -5.24 30.77
N HIS A 491 -4.14 -6.17 29.95
CA HIS A 491 -3.51 -7.41 30.38
C HIS A 491 -2.09 -7.12 30.92
N PRO A 492 -1.76 -7.50 32.17
CA PRO A 492 -0.98 -6.62 33.04
C PRO A 492 0.52 -6.50 32.71
N ARG A 493 0.90 -5.38 32.07
CA ARG A 493 2.22 -4.73 32.19
C ARG A 493 2.06 -3.40 32.95
N SER A 494 2.37 -3.39 34.27
CA SER A 494 2.82 -2.24 35.11
C SER A 494 2.01 -0.92 35.12
N ASN A 495 1.90 -0.13 36.19
CA ASN A 495 2.56 -0.12 37.50
C ASN A 495 1.70 0.72 38.48
N SER A 496 1.32 0.17 39.63
CA SER A 496 1.18 0.94 40.87
C SER A 496 1.31 0.01 42.08
N SER A 497 1.98 0.50 43.12
CA SER A 497 2.53 -0.29 44.22
C SER A 497 1.52 -0.52 45.35
N SER A 498 1.01 -1.76 45.53
CA SER A 498 0.63 -2.32 46.84
C SER A 498 0.14 -3.79 46.75
N CYS A 499 0.63 -4.64 47.66
CA CYS A 499 0.10 -5.97 48.06
C CYS A 499 0.05 -7.09 46.98
N LEU A 500 0.52 -8.34 47.18
CA LEU A 500 1.19 -9.07 48.27
C LEU A 500 2.15 -10.10 47.62
N PRO A 501 3.23 -10.56 48.30
CA PRO A 501 4.21 -11.47 47.69
C PRO A 501 3.84 -12.95 47.89
N LEU A 502 4.04 -13.77 46.85
CA LEU A 502 4.15 -15.21 46.97
C LEU A 502 5.28 -15.70 46.07
N SER A 503 6.50 -15.62 46.60
CA SER A 503 7.71 -16.20 46.04
C SER A 503 8.05 -17.48 46.78
N GLN A 504 8.17 -18.59 46.05
CA GLN A 504 9.16 -19.65 46.30
C GLN A 504 9.02 -20.77 45.25
N LEU A 505 9.90 -20.74 44.25
CA LEU A 505 10.60 -21.88 43.62
C LEU A 505 11.43 -21.31 42.44
N PRO A 506 12.73 -21.67 42.30
CA PRO A 506 13.61 -21.05 41.31
C PRO A 506 13.51 -21.73 39.93
N GLY A 507 13.66 -20.96 38.84
CA GLY A 507 14.03 -21.57 37.55
C GLY A 507 13.37 -21.10 36.25
N PHE A 508 12.68 -19.94 36.17
CA PHE A 508 12.25 -19.38 34.88
C PHE A 508 12.49 -17.87 34.78
N SER A 509 13.04 -17.43 33.64
CA SER A 509 13.44 -16.04 33.38
C SER A 509 12.31 -15.21 32.75
N ASN A 510 12.24 -13.93 33.12
CA ASN A 510 11.20 -12.98 32.72
C ASN A 510 10.98 -12.87 31.19
N ILE A 511 9.92 -13.50 30.67
CA ILE A 511 8.87 -12.95 29.77
C ILE A 511 7.76 -14.02 29.69
N ASP A 512 7.02 -14.17 30.79
CA ASP A 512 5.77 -14.93 30.78
C ASP A 512 4.61 -14.02 30.37
N LEU A 513 3.90 -14.43 29.30
CA LEU A 513 2.56 -13.94 29.05
C LEU A 513 1.68 -14.35 30.24
N LYS A 514 1.28 -13.39 31.09
CA LYS A 514 0.22 -13.57 32.10
C LYS A 514 -1.18 -13.88 31.52
N ILE A 515 -1.26 -14.28 30.25
CA ILE A 515 -2.48 -14.74 29.56
C ILE A 515 -2.87 -16.18 29.97
N ILE A 516 -2.00 -16.90 30.66
CA ILE A 516 -2.32 -18.20 31.23
C ILE A 516 -2.11 -18.17 32.76
N PRO A 517 -3.18 -18.19 33.58
CA PRO A 517 -3.07 -18.61 34.98
C PRO A 517 -2.37 -19.97 35.07
N SER A 518 -1.45 -20.14 36.02
CA SER A 518 -0.72 -21.41 36.21
C SER A 518 -1.64 -22.62 36.43
N ALA A 519 -2.89 -22.39 36.86
CA ALA A 519 -3.99 -23.34 36.85
C ALA A 519 -5.18 -22.82 36.02
N ILE A 520 -5.13 -22.96 34.68
CA ILE A 520 -6.37 -23.04 33.88
C ILE A 520 -7.01 -24.39 34.18
N ARG A 521 -8.33 -24.41 34.40
CA ARG A 521 -9.13 -25.64 34.42
C ARG A 521 -9.16 -26.23 33.00
N TYR A 522 -8.17 -27.06 32.70
CA TYR A 522 -7.99 -27.73 31.42
C TYR A 522 -7.66 -29.18 31.73
N THR A 523 -8.60 -30.08 31.46
CA THR A 523 -8.47 -31.51 31.78
C THR A 523 -7.18 -32.11 31.21
N THR A 524 -6.83 -31.77 29.97
CA THR A 524 -5.67 -32.32 29.26
C THR A 524 -4.30 -31.85 29.77
N ARG A 525 -4.19 -30.63 30.34
CA ARG A 525 -2.88 -30.02 30.64
C ARG A 525 -2.23 -30.54 31.93
N ILE A 526 -3.02 -31.18 32.80
CA ILE A 526 -2.58 -31.61 34.14
C ILE A 526 -1.78 -32.94 34.12
N PHE A 527 -1.79 -33.67 32.99
CA PHE A 527 -1.13 -34.98 32.85
C PHE A 527 0.04 -34.99 31.85
N PRO A 528 1.24 -34.49 32.19
CA PRO A 528 2.45 -34.79 31.44
C PRO A 528 2.92 -36.23 31.68
N PRO A 529 3.44 -36.94 30.67
CA PRO A 529 3.91 -38.32 30.83
C PRO A 529 5.19 -38.38 31.69
N LEU A 530 5.14 -39.17 32.77
CA LEU A 530 6.27 -39.47 33.64
C LEU A 530 7.25 -40.43 32.94
N MET A 531 8.38 -39.90 32.45
CA MET A 531 9.56 -40.71 32.18
C MET A 531 10.82 -40.01 32.69
N LYS A 532 11.29 -40.43 33.88
CA LYS A 532 12.55 -39.98 34.46
C LYS A 532 13.72 -40.69 33.79
N MET A 533 14.70 -39.94 33.31
CA MET A 533 16.10 -40.36 33.40
C MET A 533 16.94 -39.22 33.98
N HIS A 534 17.90 -39.59 34.82
CA HIS A 534 18.54 -38.73 35.80
C HIS A 534 20.04 -38.69 35.51
N LYS A 535 20.66 -37.50 35.49
CA LYS A 535 22.11 -37.35 35.68
C LYS A 535 22.41 -36.04 36.42
N PRO A 536 23.31 -36.05 37.41
CA PRO A 536 23.59 -34.90 38.29
C PRO A 536 24.61 -33.92 37.68
N PRO A 537 24.77 -32.73 38.27
CA PRO A 537 25.82 -31.77 37.91
C PRO A 537 27.14 -32.06 38.63
N GLU A 538 28.26 -31.69 38.02
CA GLU A 538 29.55 -31.54 38.70
C GLU A 538 30.01 -30.08 38.61
N GLU A 539 30.15 -29.45 39.78
CA GLU A 539 31.02 -28.28 39.97
C GLU A 539 32.44 -28.78 40.22
N ILE A 540 33.46 -28.15 39.60
CA ILE A 540 34.80 -28.08 40.21
C ILE A 540 35.34 -26.65 40.09
N VAL A 541 35.86 -26.17 41.22
CA VAL A 541 36.50 -24.86 41.43
C VAL A 541 38.02 -24.99 41.25
N LYS A 542 38.66 -23.89 40.78
CA LYS A 542 40.09 -23.49 40.86
C LYS A 542 41.13 -24.52 41.41
N GLN A 543 42.33 -24.57 40.82
CA GLN A 543 43.48 -23.72 41.23
C GLN A 543 44.85 -24.15 40.63
N ASP A 544 45.73 -23.17 40.39
CA ASP A 544 47.20 -23.12 40.19
C ASP A 544 48.05 -24.37 39.87
N SER A 545 49.00 -24.19 38.95
CA SER A 545 50.44 -24.41 39.22
C SER A 545 51.34 -23.71 38.20
N ASN A 546 52.55 -23.32 38.64
CA ASN A 546 53.53 -22.49 37.94
C ASN A 546 54.87 -23.25 37.78
N LEU A 547 55.83 -22.62 37.06
CA LEU A 547 57.23 -23.05 36.82
C LEU A 547 57.37 -24.07 35.66
N ASP A 548 58.29 -23.94 34.69
CA ASP A 548 59.52 -23.12 34.60
C ASP A 548 59.95 -22.98 33.10
N ASN A 549 60.99 -22.28 32.60
CA ASN A 549 62.11 -21.48 33.15
C ASN A 549 62.67 -20.52 32.03
N ASN A 550 63.58 -19.60 32.38
CA ASN A 550 64.58 -18.86 31.57
C ASN A 550 64.12 -17.77 30.56
N ALA A 551 64.77 -16.59 30.45
CA ALA A 551 65.78 -15.94 31.31
C ALA A 551 66.00 -14.43 30.97
N ARG A 552 66.28 -13.61 32.00
CA ARG A 552 67.04 -12.33 32.04
C ARG A 552 66.52 -11.04 31.35
N ASP A 553 65.93 -10.15 32.15
CA ASP A 553 66.41 -8.81 32.59
C ASP A 553 67.43 -8.00 31.74
N SER A 554 67.43 -6.65 31.73
CA SER A 554 66.47 -5.64 32.26
C SER A 554 66.83 -4.18 31.82
N THR A 555 65.85 -3.27 31.90
CA THR A 555 65.95 -1.81 32.25
C THR A 555 66.86 -0.80 31.50
N GLU A 556 66.19 0.12 30.79
CA GLU A 556 66.15 1.59 31.00
C GLU A 556 67.36 2.58 30.88
N TYR A 557 67.03 3.70 30.22
CA TYR A 557 67.51 5.10 30.32
C TYR A 557 68.87 5.61 29.77
N ALA A 558 68.70 6.73 29.03
CA ALA A 558 69.54 7.94 28.93
C ALA A 558 70.42 8.19 27.67
N ARG A 559 70.42 9.49 27.31
CA ARG A 559 71.11 10.23 26.24
C ARG A 559 72.62 9.91 26.09
N LEU A 560 73.18 10.21 24.91
CA LEU A 560 74.19 11.29 24.77
C LEU A 560 74.51 11.70 23.32
N VAL A 561 75.20 12.84 23.19
CA VAL A 561 75.56 13.60 21.99
C VAL A 561 77.07 13.48 21.73
N VAL A 562 77.52 13.45 20.46
CA VAL A 562 78.90 13.80 20.05
C VAL A 562 78.86 14.60 18.72
N SER A 563 79.90 15.40 18.46
CA SER A 563 79.89 16.58 17.57
C SER A 563 80.94 16.53 16.44
N ASN A 564 80.63 17.27 15.35
CA ASN A 564 81.49 18.08 14.44
C ASN A 564 83.00 17.79 14.21
N GLU A 565 83.39 17.78 12.92
CA GLU A 565 84.52 18.52 12.25
C GLU A 565 84.62 18.06 10.75
N SER A 566 85.37 18.66 9.81
CA SER A 566 85.41 20.06 9.30
C SER A 566 86.16 20.14 7.92
N ALA A 567 86.07 21.28 7.21
CA ALA A 567 87.01 21.84 6.19
C ALA A 567 86.92 21.55 4.65
N GLY A 568 86.91 22.66 3.86
CA GLY A 568 87.44 22.85 2.48
C GLY A 568 86.63 22.35 1.25
N THR A 569 86.68 22.94 0.03
CA THR A 569 87.08 24.27 -0.50
C THR A 569 86.73 24.39 -2.02
N VAL A 570 86.48 25.63 -2.54
CA VAL A 570 86.63 26.12 -3.95
C VAL A 570 85.55 25.81 -5.04
N GLU A 571 85.04 26.90 -5.66
CA GLU A 571 84.58 27.21 -7.07
C GLU A 571 83.78 26.17 -7.94
N ALA A 572 82.86 26.52 -8.86
CA ALA A 572 82.34 27.80 -9.41
C ALA A 572 80.86 27.66 -9.95
N ASP A 573 80.37 28.74 -10.59
CA ASP A 573 79.23 28.88 -11.51
C ASP A 573 77.78 29.17 -11.01
N VAL A 574 77.15 30.07 -11.78
CA VAL A 574 75.90 30.84 -11.62
C VAL A 574 75.41 31.14 -13.06
N PRO A 575 74.12 31.39 -13.42
CA PRO A 575 72.86 31.45 -12.65
C PRO A 575 71.69 30.59 -13.20
N GLN A 576 70.58 30.45 -12.45
CA GLN A 576 69.29 31.09 -12.78
C GLN A 576 68.18 30.78 -11.75
N SER A 577 67.39 31.82 -11.43
CA SER A 577 66.28 31.72 -10.47
C SER A 577 64.95 31.34 -11.16
N GLN A 578 64.39 30.18 -10.82
CA GLN A 578 62.97 29.86 -11.04
C GLN A 578 62.30 29.51 -9.71
N GLY A 579 61.97 30.54 -8.92
CA GLY A 579 61.45 30.41 -7.55
C GLY A 579 60.15 31.16 -7.27
N ALA A 580 59.28 31.36 -8.28
CA ALA A 580 58.05 32.17 -8.14
C ALA A 580 56.75 31.51 -8.65
N GLU A 581 56.82 30.49 -9.52
CA GLU A 581 55.64 29.88 -10.15
C GLU A 581 54.96 28.81 -9.27
N SER A 582 55.74 27.95 -8.61
CA SER A 582 55.22 26.79 -7.86
C SER A 582 54.20 27.17 -6.77
N ASN A 583 54.38 28.31 -6.12
CA ASN A 583 53.53 28.74 -5.00
C ASN A 583 52.13 29.23 -5.47
N LYS A 584 52.00 29.69 -6.72
CA LYS A 584 50.69 30.08 -7.29
C LYS A 584 49.82 28.86 -7.60
N TYR A 585 50.39 27.81 -8.20
CA TYR A 585 49.67 26.58 -8.50
C TYR A 585 49.23 25.85 -7.22
N PHE A 586 50.09 25.79 -6.21
CA PHE A 586 49.75 25.19 -4.91
C PHE A 586 48.60 25.94 -4.21
N MET A 587 48.66 27.27 -4.13
CA MET A 587 47.56 28.07 -3.57
C MET A 587 46.26 28.00 -4.39
N TRP A 588 46.35 27.82 -5.72
CA TRP A 588 45.16 27.63 -6.56
C TRP A 588 44.46 26.30 -6.26
N TRP A 589 45.22 25.20 -6.13
CA TRP A 589 44.67 23.89 -5.74
C TRP A 589 44.08 23.89 -4.32
N ILE A 590 44.71 24.58 -3.35
CA ILE A 590 44.13 24.73 -2.00
C ILE A 590 42.81 25.53 -2.04
N LYS A 591 42.72 26.58 -2.86
CA LYS A 591 41.47 27.35 -3.05
C LYS A 591 40.39 26.54 -3.76
N ALA A 592 40.75 25.73 -4.76
CA ALA A 592 39.82 24.81 -5.42
C ALA A 592 39.32 23.72 -4.46
N LEU A 593 40.20 23.14 -3.63
CA LEU A 593 39.86 22.13 -2.63
C LEU A 593 38.97 22.71 -1.52
N THR A 594 39.28 23.89 -0.99
CA THR A 594 38.43 24.54 0.02
C THR A 594 37.08 24.97 -0.56
N LEU A 595 37.03 25.46 -1.81
CA LEU A 595 35.75 25.72 -2.49
C LEU A 595 34.94 24.42 -2.67
N PHE A 596 35.58 23.32 -3.08
CA PHE A 596 34.93 22.01 -3.22
C PHE A 596 34.40 21.49 -1.88
N VAL A 597 35.18 21.57 -0.80
CA VAL A 597 34.77 21.16 0.56
C VAL A 597 33.65 22.04 1.08
N VAL A 598 33.73 23.37 0.93
CA VAL A 598 32.65 24.29 1.32
C VAL A 598 31.38 23.99 0.52
N THR A 599 31.48 23.73 -0.80
CA THR A 599 30.33 23.35 -1.63
C THR A 599 29.74 22.01 -1.20
N ALA A 600 30.58 21.01 -0.91
CA ALA A 600 30.15 19.70 -0.43
C ALA A 600 29.47 19.77 0.94
N VAL A 601 29.99 20.59 1.86
CA VAL A 601 29.38 20.85 3.17
C VAL A 601 28.06 21.63 3.02
N ALA A 602 27.99 22.63 2.14
CA ALA A 602 26.73 23.33 1.83
C ALA A 602 25.68 22.36 1.24
N VAL A 603 26.06 21.53 0.26
CA VAL A 603 25.18 20.50 -0.31
C VAL A 603 24.77 19.47 0.75
N PHE A 604 25.69 19.05 1.63
CA PHE A 604 25.37 18.14 2.72
C PHE A 604 24.35 18.77 3.69
N ILE A 605 24.56 20.01 4.15
CA ILE A 605 23.62 20.74 5.00
C ILE A 605 22.26 20.89 4.31
N LEU A 606 22.26 21.24 3.02
CA LEU A 606 21.05 21.44 2.24
C LEU A 606 20.30 20.10 2.04
N LEU A 607 20.99 18.98 1.85
CA LEU A 607 20.37 17.64 1.79
C LEU A 607 19.93 17.10 3.16
N LYS A 608 20.66 17.37 4.24
CA LYS A 608 20.37 16.84 5.59
C LYS A 608 19.35 17.67 6.38
N TRP A 609 19.23 18.96 6.09
CA TRP A 609 18.38 19.90 6.82
C TRP A 609 17.47 20.69 5.89
N GLY A 610 17.99 21.24 4.79
CA GLY A 610 17.21 22.08 3.87
C GLY A 610 16.07 21.33 3.17
N VAL A 611 16.36 20.20 2.53
CA VAL A 611 15.38 19.37 1.83
C VAL A 611 14.36 18.79 2.82
N PRO A 612 14.74 18.15 3.95
CA PRO A 612 13.77 17.70 4.96
C PRO A 612 12.93 18.84 5.52
N PHE A 613 13.49 20.03 5.80
CA PHE A 613 12.70 21.17 6.27
C PHE A 613 11.66 21.62 5.24
N VAL A 614 12.06 21.80 3.97
CA VAL A 614 11.12 22.20 2.91
C VAL A 614 10.05 21.13 2.68
N PHE A 615 10.41 19.85 2.70
CA PHE A 615 9.42 18.76 2.56
C PHE A 615 8.52 18.65 3.79
N GLU A 616 9.04 18.50 5.00
CA GLU A 616 8.25 18.24 6.23
C GLU A 616 7.49 19.46 6.76
N LYS A 617 7.98 20.69 6.55
CA LYS A 617 7.38 21.91 7.13
C LYS A 617 6.60 22.77 6.13
N VAL A 618 6.84 22.61 4.83
CA VAL A 618 6.16 23.40 3.79
C VAL A 618 5.39 22.49 2.84
N LEU A 619 6.06 21.56 2.16
CA LEU A 619 5.46 20.79 1.07
C LEU A 619 4.42 19.78 1.58
N ILE A 620 4.79 18.91 2.52
CA ILE A 620 3.92 17.84 3.05
C ILE A 620 2.69 18.43 3.76
N PRO A 621 2.79 19.43 4.66
CA PRO A 621 1.61 20.01 5.31
C PRO A 621 0.64 20.66 4.31
N ILE A 622 1.15 21.33 3.27
CA ILE A 622 0.30 21.92 2.21
C ILE A 622 -0.35 20.82 1.37
N MET A 623 0.42 19.82 0.90
CA MET A 623 -0.12 18.71 0.09
C MET A 623 -1.12 17.85 0.88
N GLN A 624 -0.89 17.64 2.17
CA GLN A 624 -1.85 16.96 3.05
C GLN A 624 -3.11 17.79 3.22
N TRP A 625 -2.98 19.08 3.55
CA TRP A 625 -4.12 19.99 3.70
C TRP A 625 -4.96 20.08 2.42
N GLU A 626 -4.35 20.25 1.24
CA GLU A 626 -5.06 20.26 -0.04
C GLU A 626 -5.75 18.91 -0.34
N ALA A 627 -5.11 17.78 0.01
CA ALA A 627 -5.68 16.45 -0.20
C ALA A 627 -6.83 16.11 0.77
N THR A 628 -6.80 16.59 2.02
CA THR A 628 -7.81 16.28 3.04
C THR A 628 -8.94 17.29 3.13
N ALA A 629 -8.73 18.55 2.74
CA ALA A 629 -9.75 19.60 2.84
C ALA A 629 -10.82 19.52 1.74
N PHE A 630 -10.56 18.81 0.63
CA PHE A 630 -11.41 18.80 -0.55
C PHE A 630 -11.61 17.40 -1.13
N GLY A 631 -12.86 16.97 -1.29
CA GLY A 631 -13.17 15.74 -2.01
C GLY A 631 -12.71 15.80 -3.48
N ARG A 632 -12.36 14.63 -4.06
CA ARG A 632 -11.77 14.48 -5.40
C ARG A 632 -12.27 15.45 -6.51
N PRO A 633 -13.58 15.64 -6.76
CA PRO A 633 -14.02 16.58 -7.80
C PRO A 633 -13.73 18.05 -7.47
N VAL A 634 -13.83 18.43 -6.20
CA VAL A 634 -13.50 19.80 -5.73
C VAL A 634 -11.99 20.02 -5.82
N LEU A 635 -11.18 19.03 -5.42
CA LEU A 635 -9.72 19.11 -5.52
C LEU A 635 -9.25 19.23 -6.98
N ALA A 636 -9.89 18.57 -7.94
CA ALA A 636 -9.58 18.76 -9.35
C ALA A 636 -9.82 20.21 -9.81
N ILE A 637 -10.89 20.86 -9.34
CA ILE A 637 -11.19 22.27 -9.62
C ILE A 637 -10.17 23.20 -8.94
N VAL A 638 -9.82 22.95 -7.67
CA VAL A 638 -8.79 23.69 -6.93
C VAL A 638 -7.43 23.59 -7.62
N LEU A 639 -7.05 22.40 -8.10
CA LEU A 639 -5.82 22.19 -8.86
C LEU A 639 -5.83 22.98 -10.18
N VAL A 640 -6.90 22.90 -10.98
CA VAL A 640 -7.02 23.71 -12.21
C VAL A 640 -6.94 25.21 -11.90
N ALA A 641 -7.60 25.67 -10.83
CA ALA A 641 -7.55 27.07 -10.41
C ALA A 641 -6.15 27.51 -9.97
N SER A 642 -5.44 26.69 -9.19
CA SER A 642 -4.05 26.97 -8.76
C SER A 642 -3.10 27.05 -9.96
N LEU A 643 -3.21 26.11 -10.90
CA LEU A 643 -2.41 26.08 -12.14
C LEU A 643 -2.72 27.25 -13.08
N ALA A 644 -3.96 27.77 -13.05
CA ALA A 644 -4.37 28.94 -13.79
C ALA A 644 -3.88 30.26 -13.15
N LEU A 645 -3.92 30.37 -11.82
CA LEU A 645 -3.62 31.60 -11.08
C LEU A 645 -2.14 31.78 -10.75
N PHE A 646 -1.44 30.72 -10.33
CA PHE A 646 -0.03 30.81 -9.91
C PHE A 646 0.90 31.44 -10.97
N PRO A 647 0.79 31.13 -12.28
CA PRO A 647 1.61 31.78 -13.30
C PRO A 647 1.39 33.29 -13.41
N VAL A 648 0.19 33.78 -13.09
CA VAL A 648 -0.17 35.22 -13.11
C VAL A 648 0.54 35.98 -11.99
N PHE A 649 0.77 35.33 -10.85
CA PHE A 649 1.49 35.89 -9.72
C PHE A 649 2.98 35.50 -9.68
N LEU A 650 3.50 34.89 -10.77
CA LEU A 650 4.86 34.34 -10.87
C LEU A 650 5.19 33.26 -9.80
N ILE A 651 4.16 32.63 -9.22
CA ILE A 651 4.28 31.54 -8.24
C ILE A 651 4.57 30.23 -9.00
N PRO A 652 5.51 29.37 -8.52
CA PRO A 652 5.77 28.07 -9.14
C PRO A 652 4.59 27.11 -9.06
N SER A 653 4.17 26.53 -10.18
CA SER A 653 3.09 25.52 -10.27
C SER A 653 3.51 24.08 -9.92
N GLY A 654 4.80 23.82 -9.74
CA GLY A 654 5.36 22.48 -9.51
C GLY A 654 4.62 21.64 -8.45
N PRO A 655 4.31 22.18 -7.26
CA PRO A 655 3.57 21.45 -6.22
C PRO A 655 2.19 20.98 -6.69
N SER A 656 1.40 21.84 -7.34
CA SER A 656 0.08 21.48 -7.88
C SER A 656 0.18 20.40 -8.97
N MET A 657 1.23 20.43 -9.79
CA MET A 657 1.46 19.40 -10.82
C MET A 657 1.87 18.05 -10.21
N TRP A 658 2.69 18.04 -9.15
CA TRP A 658 2.95 16.83 -8.35
C TRP A 658 1.70 16.28 -7.69
N LEU A 659 0.87 17.13 -7.08
CA LEU A 659 -0.36 16.71 -6.40
C LEU A 659 -1.40 16.14 -7.38
N ALA A 660 -1.55 16.76 -8.56
CA ALA A 660 -2.35 16.21 -9.65
C ALA A 660 -1.86 14.80 -10.07
N GLY A 661 -0.54 14.61 -10.18
CA GLY A 661 0.06 13.30 -10.47
C GLY A 661 -0.16 12.25 -9.38
N MET A 662 0.00 12.63 -8.11
CA MET A 662 -0.16 11.74 -6.94
C MET A 662 -1.60 11.25 -6.73
N ILE A 663 -2.59 12.06 -7.08
CA ILE A 663 -4.00 11.78 -6.77
C ILE A 663 -4.78 11.29 -7.99
N PHE A 664 -4.53 11.85 -9.18
CA PHE A 664 -5.31 11.59 -10.39
C PHE A 664 -4.55 10.77 -11.46
N GLY A 665 -3.25 10.51 -11.26
CA GLY A 665 -2.43 9.68 -12.14
C GLY A 665 -2.29 10.22 -13.57
N TYR A 666 -1.87 9.36 -14.50
CA TYR A 666 -1.56 9.76 -15.88
C TYR A 666 -2.76 10.19 -16.74
N GLY A 667 -3.96 9.66 -16.49
CA GLY A 667 -5.15 10.03 -17.26
C GLY A 667 -5.67 11.40 -16.83
N TRP A 668 -6.35 11.44 -15.69
CA TRP A 668 -6.99 12.65 -15.20
C TRP A 668 -5.98 13.72 -14.74
N GLY A 669 -4.82 13.32 -14.18
CA GLY A 669 -3.78 14.28 -13.79
C GLY A 669 -3.19 15.02 -15.00
N PHE A 670 -3.00 14.34 -16.14
CA PHE A 670 -2.58 15.00 -17.38
C PHE A 670 -3.63 15.99 -17.87
N VAL A 671 -4.91 15.61 -17.90
CA VAL A 671 -6.00 16.53 -18.31
C VAL A 671 -6.07 17.76 -17.39
N ILE A 672 -6.00 17.57 -16.06
CA ILE A 672 -5.98 18.65 -15.07
C ILE A 672 -4.79 19.59 -15.31
N ILE A 673 -3.58 19.04 -15.49
CA ILE A 673 -2.37 19.83 -15.73
C ILE A 673 -2.50 20.62 -17.04
N MET A 674 -2.83 19.96 -18.14
CA MET A 674 -2.92 20.61 -19.45
C MET A 674 -3.99 21.70 -19.51
N VAL A 675 -5.17 21.51 -18.90
CA VAL A 675 -6.23 22.52 -18.84
C VAL A 675 -5.79 23.71 -17.96
N GLY A 676 -5.29 23.44 -16.76
CA GLY A 676 -4.85 24.47 -15.82
C GLY A 676 -3.72 25.33 -16.36
N THR A 677 -2.66 24.71 -16.89
CA THR A 677 -1.52 25.43 -17.49
C THR A 677 -1.90 26.18 -18.76
N THR A 678 -2.85 25.65 -19.56
CA THR A 678 -3.36 26.36 -20.75
C THR A 678 -4.06 27.67 -20.37
N ILE A 679 -4.92 27.67 -19.34
CA ILE A 679 -5.51 28.90 -18.82
C ILE A 679 -4.41 29.81 -18.25
N GLY A 680 -3.49 29.23 -17.47
CA GLY A 680 -2.36 29.92 -16.83
C GLY A 680 -1.30 30.49 -17.78
N MET A 681 -1.32 30.17 -19.08
CA MET A 681 -0.47 30.81 -20.08
C MET A 681 -1.21 31.79 -20.99
N VAL A 682 -2.54 31.70 -21.04
CA VAL A 682 -3.42 32.65 -21.76
C VAL A 682 -3.63 33.92 -20.94
N VAL A 683 -3.90 33.81 -19.64
CA VAL A 683 -4.17 34.98 -18.79
C VAL A 683 -2.95 35.93 -18.70
N PRO A 684 -1.71 35.47 -18.43
CA PRO A 684 -0.53 36.33 -18.48
C PRO A 684 -0.25 36.98 -19.84
N TYR A 685 -0.56 36.29 -20.96
CA TYR A 685 -0.38 36.83 -22.30
C TYR A 685 -1.25 38.08 -22.51
N PHE A 686 -2.52 38.02 -22.13
CA PHE A 686 -3.43 39.16 -22.24
C PHE A 686 -3.10 40.28 -21.24
N ILE A 687 -2.70 39.95 -20.01
CA ILE A 687 -2.22 40.96 -19.04
C ILE A 687 -0.94 41.63 -19.55
N GLY A 688 -0.02 40.87 -20.13
CA GLY A 688 1.22 41.40 -20.71
C GLY A 688 0.99 42.37 -21.87
N LEU A 689 -0.11 42.23 -22.62
CA LEU A 689 -0.46 43.17 -23.70
C LEU A 689 -0.75 44.58 -23.15
N MET A 690 -1.33 44.68 -21.96
CA MET A 690 -1.61 45.96 -21.30
C MET A 690 -0.34 46.68 -20.81
N PHE A 691 0.76 45.95 -20.58
CA PHE A 691 2.00 46.48 -20.03
C PHE A 691 3.20 46.38 -20.99
N ARG A 692 2.93 46.19 -22.29
CA ARG A 692 3.92 45.86 -23.33
C ARG A 692 5.16 46.77 -23.34
N GLU A 693 4.98 48.07 -23.16
CA GLU A 693 6.07 49.07 -23.13
C GLU A 693 6.99 48.89 -21.91
N ARG A 694 6.42 48.63 -20.73
CA ARG A 694 7.20 48.37 -19.50
C ARG A 694 7.96 47.04 -19.58
N ILE A 695 7.34 46.02 -20.18
CA ILE A 695 8.01 44.71 -20.37
C ILE A 695 9.14 44.85 -21.40
N HIS A 696 8.99 45.68 -22.45
CA HIS A 696 10.07 45.99 -23.40
C HIS A 696 11.29 46.61 -22.71
N GLN A 697 11.08 47.66 -21.91
CA GLN A 697 12.15 48.32 -21.12
C GLN A 697 12.81 47.36 -20.10
N TRP A 698 12.04 46.44 -19.53
CA TRP A 698 12.58 45.43 -18.62
C TRP A 698 13.45 44.39 -19.34
N LEU A 699 13.06 43.98 -20.56
CA LEU A 699 13.76 42.98 -21.36
C LEU A 699 15.09 43.50 -21.94
N GLU A 700 15.21 44.81 -22.18
CA GLU A 700 16.44 45.48 -22.62
C GLU A 700 17.62 45.31 -21.66
N ARG A 701 17.36 45.00 -20.38
CA ARG A 701 18.41 44.65 -19.39
C ARG A 701 19.13 43.32 -19.71
N TRP A 702 18.60 42.50 -20.63
CA TRP A 702 19.14 41.18 -20.98
C TRP A 702 19.27 41.00 -22.52
N PRO A 703 20.11 41.78 -23.21
CA PRO A 703 20.08 41.92 -24.67
C PRO A 703 20.24 40.60 -25.45
N ARG A 704 21.15 39.70 -25.01
CA ARG A 704 21.34 38.39 -25.66
C ARG A 704 20.11 37.49 -25.59
N LYS A 705 19.34 37.55 -24.50
CA LYS A 705 18.09 36.78 -24.35
C LYS A 705 16.94 37.42 -25.12
N ALA A 706 16.88 38.76 -25.13
CA ALA A 706 15.89 39.52 -25.88
C ALA A 706 16.00 39.30 -27.40
N ALA A 707 17.21 39.19 -27.96
CA ALA A 707 17.45 38.89 -29.36
C ALA A 707 16.84 37.52 -29.77
N MET A 708 17.14 36.47 -29.01
CA MET A 708 16.63 35.11 -29.25
C MET A 708 15.08 35.04 -29.19
N LEU A 709 14.46 35.82 -28.29
CA LEU A 709 13.00 35.98 -28.21
C LEU A 709 12.41 36.79 -29.37
N ARG A 710 13.15 37.76 -29.93
CA ARG A 710 12.69 38.53 -31.10
C ARG A 710 12.69 37.68 -32.37
N LEU A 711 13.73 36.89 -32.62
CA LEU A 711 13.79 35.93 -33.74
C LEU A 711 12.62 34.94 -33.73
N ALA A 712 12.17 34.49 -32.55
CA ALA A 712 11.00 33.63 -32.42
C ALA A 712 9.70 34.23 -32.99
N GLY A 713 9.61 35.57 -33.07
CA GLY A 713 8.46 36.29 -33.61
C GLY A 713 8.43 36.44 -35.13
N GLU A 714 9.45 35.98 -35.85
CA GLU A 714 9.56 36.16 -37.30
C GLU A 714 9.25 34.85 -38.05
N GLY A 715 8.86 34.96 -39.33
CA GLY A 715 8.48 33.80 -40.16
C GLY A 715 7.00 33.38 -40.11
N SER A 716 6.73 32.17 -40.60
CA SER A 716 5.37 31.65 -40.83
C SER A 716 4.69 31.11 -39.56
N TRP A 717 3.37 30.89 -39.61
CA TRP A 717 2.59 30.33 -38.49
C TRP A 717 3.21 29.04 -37.91
N PHE A 718 3.68 28.15 -38.79
CA PHE A 718 4.30 26.88 -38.39
C PHE A 718 5.71 27.06 -37.81
N HIS A 719 6.48 28.04 -38.32
CA HIS A 719 7.79 28.38 -37.76
C HIS A 719 7.64 28.90 -36.32
N GLN A 720 6.75 29.89 -36.12
CA GLN A 720 6.42 30.45 -34.81
C GLN A 720 5.96 29.36 -33.82
N PHE A 721 5.11 28.43 -34.26
CA PHE A 721 4.68 27.26 -33.47
C PHE A 721 5.86 26.38 -33.05
N ARG A 722 6.72 25.99 -34.01
CA ARG A 722 7.88 25.10 -33.78
C ARG A 722 8.86 25.73 -32.78
N VAL A 723 9.15 27.01 -32.95
CA VAL A 723 10.07 27.75 -32.08
C VAL A 723 9.52 27.86 -30.66
N VAL A 724 8.24 28.23 -30.47
CA VAL A 724 7.63 28.30 -29.14
C VAL A 724 7.62 26.94 -28.43
N ALA A 725 7.34 25.84 -29.15
CA ALA A 725 7.38 24.50 -28.57
C ALA A 725 8.78 24.12 -28.07
N ILE A 726 9.84 24.50 -28.80
CA ILE A 726 11.24 24.28 -28.38
C ILE A 726 11.59 25.14 -27.15
N PHE A 727 11.13 26.40 -27.10
CA PHE A 727 11.38 27.28 -25.96
C PHE A 727 10.75 26.78 -24.65
N ARG A 728 9.61 26.07 -24.68
CA ARG A 728 9.03 25.45 -23.48
C ARG A 728 9.83 24.28 -22.92
N VAL A 729 10.61 23.60 -23.76
CA VAL A 729 11.50 22.49 -23.34
C VAL A 729 12.86 23.00 -22.83
N SER A 730 13.18 24.27 -23.11
CA SER A 730 14.35 24.97 -22.57
C SER A 730 14.21 25.25 -21.07
N PRO A 731 15.29 25.31 -20.26
CA PRO A 731 15.24 25.65 -18.83
C PRO A 731 14.90 27.13 -18.55
N PHE A 732 14.11 27.78 -19.39
CA PHE A 732 13.63 29.14 -19.20
C PHE A 732 12.33 29.13 -18.38
N PRO A 733 12.21 29.89 -17.27
CA PRO A 733 11.03 29.87 -16.42
C PRO A 733 9.74 30.18 -17.21
N TYR A 734 8.82 29.22 -17.27
CA TYR A 734 7.63 29.30 -18.13
C TYR A 734 6.72 30.50 -17.77
N THR A 735 6.70 30.90 -16.50
CA THR A 735 5.96 32.08 -16.01
C THR A 735 6.47 33.37 -16.63
N ILE A 736 7.80 33.57 -16.65
CA ILE A 736 8.45 34.71 -17.30
C ILE A 736 8.24 34.66 -18.82
N PHE A 737 8.28 33.47 -19.43
CA PHE A 737 8.06 33.32 -20.87
C PHE A 737 6.67 33.80 -21.30
N ASN A 738 5.63 33.49 -20.50
CA ASN A 738 4.25 33.91 -20.79
C ASN A 738 4.09 35.44 -20.90
N TYR A 739 4.91 36.23 -20.19
CA TYR A 739 4.94 37.69 -20.27
C TYR A 739 5.92 38.19 -21.35
N ALA A 740 7.12 37.60 -21.43
CA ALA A 740 8.16 38.01 -22.37
C ALA A 740 7.73 37.86 -23.84
N VAL A 741 6.90 36.86 -24.14
CA VAL A 741 6.38 36.59 -25.49
C VAL A 741 5.62 37.79 -26.09
N VAL A 742 5.00 38.64 -25.27
CA VAL A 742 4.16 39.77 -25.71
C VAL A 742 4.97 40.93 -26.30
N VAL A 743 6.25 41.02 -25.94
CA VAL A 743 7.20 41.99 -26.51
C VAL A 743 7.61 41.57 -27.94
N THR A 744 7.49 40.28 -28.27
CA THR A 744 7.85 39.72 -29.58
C THR A 744 6.76 39.97 -30.64
N ARG A 745 7.03 39.58 -31.89
CA ARG A 745 6.04 39.60 -33.01
C ARG A 745 5.26 38.28 -33.15
N LEU A 746 5.31 37.39 -32.16
CA LEU A 746 4.56 36.13 -32.15
C LEU A 746 3.06 36.34 -32.23
N ARG A 747 2.38 35.57 -33.08
CA ARG A 747 0.91 35.52 -33.13
C ARG A 747 0.40 34.63 -32.00
N PHE A 748 -0.77 34.97 -31.44
CA PHE A 748 -1.38 34.26 -30.32
C PHE A 748 -1.59 32.75 -30.59
N TRP A 749 -2.11 32.38 -31.77
CA TRP A 749 -2.42 30.97 -32.07
C TRP A 749 -1.20 30.06 -32.19
N PRO A 750 -0.11 30.41 -32.91
CA PRO A 750 1.17 29.70 -32.83
C PRO A 750 1.72 29.59 -31.41
N TYR A 751 1.64 30.67 -30.62
CA TYR A 751 2.09 30.67 -29.23
C TYR A 751 1.30 29.68 -28.37
N LEU A 752 -0.03 29.68 -28.49
CA LEU A 752 -0.92 28.82 -27.72
C LEU A 752 -0.65 27.34 -28.02
N TRP A 753 -0.76 26.95 -29.30
CA TRP A 753 -0.58 25.55 -29.70
C TRP A 753 0.87 25.07 -29.52
N GLY A 754 1.86 25.93 -29.79
CA GLY A 754 3.26 25.63 -29.55
C GLY A 754 3.54 25.41 -28.07
N SER A 755 2.91 26.19 -27.19
CA SER A 755 3.04 26.03 -25.75
C SER A 755 2.37 24.76 -25.23
N ILE A 756 1.16 24.43 -25.71
CA ILE A 756 0.48 23.16 -25.40
C ILE A 756 1.39 21.98 -25.78
N ALA A 757 1.90 21.95 -27.02
CA ALA A 757 2.77 20.88 -27.50
C ALA A 757 4.08 20.78 -26.69
N GLY A 758 4.67 21.92 -26.34
CA GLY A 758 5.93 21.99 -25.57
C GLY A 758 5.80 21.61 -24.09
N MET A 759 4.62 21.74 -23.48
CA MET A 759 4.38 21.37 -22.07
C MET A 759 4.09 19.88 -21.85
N VAL A 760 3.77 19.11 -22.90
CA VAL A 760 3.46 17.67 -22.77
C VAL A 760 4.57 16.87 -22.07
N PRO A 761 5.87 16.99 -22.43
CA PRO A 761 6.94 16.24 -21.76
C PRO A 761 7.09 16.64 -20.29
N GLU A 762 6.99 17.94 -19.99
CA GLU A 762 7.04 18.47 -18.62
C GLU A 762 5.93 17.87 -17.76
N ALA A 763 4.69 17.87 -18.24
CA ALA A 763 3.54 17.29 -17.54
C ALA A 763 3.76 15.80 -17.19
N PHE A 764 4.30 15.00 -18.10
CA PHE A 764 4.61 13.59 -17.81
C PHE A 764 5.72 13.42 -16.75
N ILE A 765 6.73 14.28 -16.73
CA ILE A 765 7.79 14.26 -15.71
C ILE A 765 7.22 14.59 -14.33
N TYR A 766 6.34 15.61 -14.21
CA TYR A 766 5.68 15.94 -12.95
C TYR A 766 4.73 14.83 -12.47
N ILE A 767 3.95 14.21 -13.37
CA ILE A 767 3.07 13.09 -12.98
C ILE A 767 3.89 11.89 -12.50
N TYR A 768 4.97 11.54 -13.21
CA TYR A 768 5.87 10.45 -12.83
C TYR A 768 6.54 10.69 -11.48
N SER A 769 7.13 11.87 -11.29
CA SER A 769 7.81 12.22 -10.03
C SER A 769 6.82 12.30 -8.87
N GLY A 770 5.62 12.83 -9.05
CA GLY A 770 4.55 12.78 -8.06
C GLY A 770 4.20 11.34 -7.65
N ARG A 771 3.89 10.47 -8.63
CA ARG A 771 3.58 9.05 -8.35
C ARG A 771 4.74 8.33 -7.64
N LEU A 772 5.98 8.62 -8.02
CA LEU A 772 7.18 8.06 -7.40
C LEU A 772 7.35 8.53 -5.94
N ILE A 773 7.09 9.82 -5.65
CA ILE A 773 7.10 10.36 -4.27
C ILE A 773 6.07 9.64 -3.41
N ARG A 774 4.84 9.44 -3.92
CA ARG A 774 3.81 8.66 -3.23
C ARG A 774 4.27 7.22 -2.95
N THR A 775 4.80 6.54 -3.97
CA THR A 775 5.32 5.17 -3.86
C THR A 775 6.44 5.06 -2.80
N PHE A 776 7.36 6.02 -2.75
CA PHE A 776 8.41 6.05 -1.71
C PHE A 776 7.86 6.33 -0.31
N ALA A 777 6.86 7.21 -0.17
CA ALA A 777 6.20 7.45 1.11
C ALA A 777 5.48 6.19 1.61
N ASP A 778 4.70 5.52 0.76
CA ASP A 778 3.96 4.31 1.11
C ASP A 778 4.89 3.15 1.56
N VAL A 779 6.09 3.06 0.99
CA VAL A 779 7.15 2.11 1.38
C VAL A 779 7.88 2.54 2.66
N GLN A 780 8.26 3.82 2.79
CA GLN A 780 9.04 4.31 3.93
C GLN A 780 8.22 4.37 5.24
N TYR A 781 6.92 4.63 5.15
CA TYR A 781 5.99 4.63 6.29
C TYR A 781 5.31 3.27 6.54
N GLY A 782 5.72 2.21 5.83
CA GLY A 782 5.47 0.82 6.21
C GLY A 782 4.10 0.22 5.83
N ASN A 783 3.36 0.82 4.88
CA ASN A 783 1.96 0.45 4.59
C ASN A 783 1.73 -0.35 3.29
N HIS A 784 2.78 -0.70 2.51
CA HIS A 784 2.61 -1.59 1.36
C HIS A 784 3.85 -2.42 0.98
N GLN A 785 3.63 -3.69 0.66
CA GLN A 785 4.50 -4.45 -0.25
C GLN A 785 4.05 -4.10 -1.68
N LEU A 786 4.93 -3.49 -2.48
CA LEU A 786 4.58 -3.08 -3.84
C LEU A 786 4.18 -4.29 -4.70
N THR A 787 2.97 -4.27 -5.25
CA THR A 787 2.50 -5.36 -6.09
C THR A 787 3.29 -5.43 -7.39
N THR A 788 3.43 -6.63 -7.97
CA THR A 788 4.11 -6.82 -9.27
C THR A 788 3.51 -5.92 -10.36
N VAL A 789 2.21 -5.64 -10.28
CA VAL A 789 1.48 -4.75 -11.20
C VAL A 789 1.89 -3.29 -11.01
N GLU A 790 2.02 -2.79 -9.78
CA GLU A 790 2.50 -1.43 -9.51
C GLU A 790 3.97 -1.23 -9.90
N ILE A 791 4.82 -2.22 -9.63
CA ILE A 791 6.22 -2.23 -10.08
C ILE A 791 6.28 -2.18 -11.61
N MET A 792 5.47 -3.00 -12.30
CA MET A 792 5.38 -3.02 -13.77
C MET A 792 4.88 -1.68 -14.32
N TYR A 793 3.82 -1.09 -13.74
CA TYR A 793 3.34 0.23 -14.14
C TYR A 793 4.38 1.33 -13.91
N ASN A 794 5.07 1.34 -12.78
CA ASN A 794 6.12 2.32 -12.49
C ASN A 794 7.33 2.16 -13.42
N PHE A 795 7.69 0.92 -13.78
CA PHE A 795 8.75 0.65 -14.76
C PHE A 795 8.36 1.08 -16.19
N ILE A 796 7.16 0.73 -16.66
CA ILE A 796 6.63 1.20 -17.96
C ILE A 796 6.57 2.73 -17.99
N SER A 797 6.13 3.35 -16.89
CA SER A 797 6.07 4.82 -16.78
C SER A 797 7.45 5.47 -16.84
N LEU A 798 8.46 4.87 -16.17
CA LEU A 798 9.86 5.32 -16.26
C LEU A 798 10.39 5.23 -17.70
N VAL A 799 10.12 4.12 -18.40
CA VAL A 799 10.51 3.94 -19.80
C VAL A 799 9.85 5.01 -20.68
N ILE A 800 8.55 5.27 -20.53
CA ILE A 800 7.83 6.32 -21.30
C ILE A 800 8.40 7.71 -20.99
N ALA A 801 8.65 8.04 -19.71
CA ALA A 801 9.22 9.33 -19.32
C ALA A 801 10.64 9.53 -19.87
N VAL A 802 11.49 8.51 -19.83
CA VAL A 802 12.85 8.57 -20.41
C VAL A 802 12.81 8.66 -21.94
N VAL A 803 11.99 7.83 -22.61
CA VAL A 803 11.87 7.83 -24.08
C VAL A 803 11.35 9.17 -24.59
N THR A 804 10.31 9.73 -23.98
CA THR A 804 9.80 11.06 -24.34
C THR A 804 10.84 12.14 -24.08
N THR A 805 11.45 12.20 -22.89
CA THR A 805 12.50 13.18 -22.57
C THR A 805 13.67 13.11 -23.55
N VAL A 806 14.17 11.92 -23.88
CA VAL A 806 15.28 11.72 -24.83
C VAL A 806 14.87 12.10 -26.25
N ALA A 807 13.71 11.65 -26.74
CA ALA A 807 13.22 11.97 -28.08
C ALA A 807 13.03 13.49 -28.26
N PHE A 808 12.42 14.17 -27.29
CA PHE A 808 12.24 15.62 -27.32
C PHE A 808 13.57 16.38 -27.15
N THR A 809 14.51 15.90 -26.32
CA THR A 809 15.85 16.51 -26.20
C THR A 809 16.65 16.41 -27.50
N ILE A 810 16.58 15.26 -28.18
CA ILE A 810 17.21 15.08 -29.50
C ILE A 810 16.54 15.97 -30.54
N TYR A 811 15.21 16.05 -30.55
CA TYR A 811 14.46 16.92 -31.47
C TYR A 811 14.76 18.41 -31.24
N ALA A 812 14.72 18.87 -29.99
CA ALA A 812 15.03 20.25 -29.60
C ALA A 812 16.47 20.62 -29.96
N LYS A 813 17.45 19.77 -29.66
CA LYS A 813 18.86 20.01 -30.01
C LYS A 813 19.07 20.04 -31.52
N ARG A 814 18.43 19.15 -32.28
CA ARG A 814 18.50 19.16 -33.75
C ARG A 814 17.85 20.41 -34.34
N ALA A 815 16.69 20.82 -33.83
CA ALA A 815 15.98 22.00 -34.30
C ALA A 815 16.69 23.31 -33.91
N LEU A 816 17.34 23.38 -32.75
CA LEU A 816 18.16 24.52 -32.35
C LEU A 816 19.37 24.67 -33.27
N ASN A 817 20.09 23.56 -33.54
CA ASN A 817 21.19 23.55 -34.51
C ASN A 817 20.75 23.95 -35.93
N GLU A 818 19.54 23.56 -36.37
CA GLU A 818 18.97 24.01 -37.66
C GLU A 818 18.73 25.54 -37.66
N LEU A 819 18.30 26.14 -36.55
CA LEU A 819 18.11 27.58 -36.42
C LEU A 819 19.45 28.34 -36.38
N GLU A 820 20.43 27.86 -35.61
CA GLU A 820 21.79 28.43 -35.54
C GLU A 820 22.52 28.36 -36.90
N MET A 821 22.31 27.29 -37.69
CA MET A 821 22.85 27.20 -39.05
C MET A 821 22.18 28.19 -40.01
N ASN A 822 20.85 28.33 -39.95
CA ASN A 822 20.14 29.30 -40.78
C ASN A 822 20.52 30.76 -40.42
N GLU A 823 20.83 31.05 -39.15
CA GLU A 823 21.37 32.35 -38.74
C GLU A 823 22.76 32.60 -39.33
N ALA A 824 23.64 31.59 -39.31
CA ALA A 824 24.98 31.68 -39.90
C ALA A 824 24.96 31.87 -41.43
N GLU A 825 24.03 31.21 -42.14
CA GLU A 825 23.84 31.39 -43.58
C GLU A 825 23.21 32.76 -43.90
N GLY A 826 22.18 33.18 -43.14
CA GLY A 826 21.54 34.49 -43.32
C GLY A 826 22.48 35.67 -43.04
N ALA A 827 23.26 35.62 -41.96
CA ALA A 827 24.23 36.66 -41.64
C ALA A 827 25.39 36.73 -42.64
N ALA A 828 25.82 35.59 -43.21
CA ALA A 828 26.79 35.58 -44.30
C ALA A 828 26.20 36.25 -45.55
N GLN A 829 24.94 35.97 -45.88
CA GLN A 829 24.29 36.50 -47.07
C GLN A 829 23.98 38.00 -46.98
N ASP A 830 23.49 38.47 -45.83
CA ASP A 830 23.27 39.90 -45.55
C ASP A 830 24.61 40.69 -45.55
N SER A 831 25.68 40.08 -45.02
CA SER A 831 27.02 40.67 -45.15
C SER A 831 27.50 40.77 -46.61
N SER A 832 27.09 39.82 -47.46
CA SER A 832 27.47 39.79 -48.88
C SER A 832 26.70 40.81 -49.72
N ASP A 833 25.38 40.98 -49.50
CA ASP A 833 24.57 42.00 -50.17
C ASP A 833 24.98 43.42 -49.74
N VAL A 834 25.33 43.63 -48.46
CA VAL A 834 25.86 44.92 -47.97
C VAL A 834 27.22 45.23 -48.60
N THR A 835 28.12 44.25 -48.79
CA THR A 835 29.35 44.48 -49.58
C THR A 835 29.06 44.72 -51.06
N PHE A 836 28.09 44.03 -51.66
CA PHE A 836 27.75 44.18 -53.07
C PHE A 836 27.19 45.58 -53.40
N GLU A 837 26.31 46.13 -52.55
CA GLU A 837 25.82 47.51 -52.69
C GLU A 837 26.90 48.56 -52.35
N LEU A 838 27.77 48.33 -51.36
CA LEU A 838 28.93 49.21 -51.09
C LEU A 838 29.96 49.21 -52.23
N GLU A 839 30.14 48.08 -52.92
CA GLU A 839 31.05 47.97 -54.06
C GLU A 839 30.45 48.64 -55.31
N LYS A 840 29.14 48.50 -55.52
CA LYS A 840 28.38 49.18 -56.59
C LYS A 840 28.38 50.71 -56.44
N ILE A 841 28.25 51.24 -55.23
CA ILE A 841 28.37 52.69 -54.94
C ILE A 841 29.81 53.20 -55.17
N ARG A 842 30.82 52.32 -55.15
CA ARG A 842 32.24 52.71 -55.29
C ARG A 842 32.74 52.82 -56.73
N VAL A 843 31.95 52.40 -57.73
CA VAL A 843 32.38 52.28 -59.13
C VAL A 843 32.10 53.54 -59.98
N GLU A 844 31.21 54.45 -59.54
CA GLU A 844 30.77 55.61 -60.35
C GLU A 844 31.14 57.00 -59.78
N VAL A 845 32.43 57.27 -59.51
CA VAL A 845 32.96 58.66 -59.50
C VAL A 845 34.39 58.70 -60.09
N PRO A 846 34.66 59.46 -61.18
CA PRO A 846 35.99 59.56 -61.77
C PRO A 846 36.90 60.58 -61.04
N ARG A 847 38.21 60.29 -60.98
CA ARG A 847 39.21 61.23 -60.47
C ARG A 847 39.86 62.04 -61.59
N HIS A 848 39.74 63.37 -61.52
CA HIS A 848 40.77 64.29 -62.01
C HIS A 848 40.91 65.47 -61.04
N LEU A 849 42.16 65.84 -60.76
CA LEU A 849 42.75 67.13 -60.35
C LEU A 849 41.88 68.19 -59.59
N SER A 850 42.42 69.03 -58.69
CA SER A 850 43.70 69.11 -57.97
C SER A 850 43.69 70.40 -57.10
N LEU A 851 44.64 70.51 -56.17
CA LEU A 851 45.16 71.76 -55.56
C LEU A 851 44.40 72.46 -54.42
N THR A 852 45.22 72.78 -53.42
CA THR A 852 45.23 73.97 -52.52
C THR A 852 44.12 74.19 -51.48
N ALA A 853 44.56 74.13 -50.22
CA ALA A 853 44.07 74.81 -49.01
C ALA A 853 44.14 76.37 -49.18
N PRO A 854 43.71 77.25 -48.22
CA PRO A 854 43.53 76.94 -46.79
C PRO A 854 42.43 77.71 -46.00
N ASN A 855 42.50 77.51 -44.68
CA ASN A 855 42.12 78.40 -43.56
C ASN A 855 40.71 78.34 -42.95
N PHE A 856 40.73 78.14 -41.62
CA PHE A 856 39.89 78.70 -40.53
C PHE A 856 38.41 78.99 -40.87
N SER A 857 37.44 78.43 -40.15
CA SER A 857 37.39 78.32 -38.67
C SER A 857 36.48 77.20 -38.18
#